data_AF-A0A970NJ96-F1
#
_entry.id   AF-A0A970NJ96-F1
#
_cell.length_a   1.000
_cell.length_b   1.000
_cell.length_c   1.000
_cell.angle_alpha   90.00
_cell.angle_beta   90.00
_cell.angle_gamma   90.00
#
_symmetry.space_group_name_H-M   'P 1'
#
loop_
_entity.id
_entity.type
_entity.pdbx_description
1 polymer ?
#
loop_
_entity_poly.entity_id
_entity_poly.type
_entity_poly.pdbx_seq_one_letter_code
_entity_poly.pdbx_strand_id
1 'polypeptide(L)'
;MIAMLYLLVPLGAMAYGQAPNLLASAEITSNLHAYTDEVRGESRDMVWDPVKDSFVRDSQWHEYGVAFGADLGVVAEATPAWWMAEWDDPVEVNWVCLSGAYPNQPQPRTAWVIEARMDGRWQELGRGAGGWYDSGQFEWGGRGAASVWLDGFRVRLFSPDSETSLSSIHLRGEAGVSWVVARLPSIEVAIRPPSRMARATRPVSLGVEVLAGAPERFVWDFGDGSTAEGPAVEHTYAKPGAYEVRLTCRGGGDTASARYDLEVGEPMEIALKPLHGPVMVGEPVTLEVEEMLGSAARYVWRVGDVAEQGGARKTFVFARPGVYHVLVSAGGMDPSQGSEMLIRVHEPQTVSLPQVLLDTDQKNEQDDQHYLAYALFSELDVLGVNSVHHGGGQEELNYEEILNVIDLCRRSGLPSDRVPLVFRGADERLAVPASGRWENTEPIVTDASRAILAAARGADPAHPIWVLPVGPGTNVASALLMARREGLDLEGRLRIMWLAGNDTGAIGEFNANNDPWSGYVMAQSGIELWIMPAHVSGRLMIDVTREAHLYPDNPLGDYLEEIVPRHSKSLFDPCCLAAVIAMHLGREWVLEVTGVAVGGQEANYQWTPSADPKATRIIWEIDQEAMKIDLFDTLRGRPTKLRP
;
A
#
# COMPACT_ATOMS: atom_id res chain seq x y z
N MET A 1 -2.00 -15.95 -12.52
CA MET A 1 -1.50 -16.10 -13.92
C MET A 1 -1.73 -14.75 -14.60
N ILE A 2 -0.80 -13.81 -14.42
CA ILE A 2 -0.95 -12.41 -14.84
C ILE A 2 -0.08 -12.23 -16.09
N ALA A 3 -0.72 -11.97 -17.22
CA ALA A 3 -0.06 -11.64 -18.46
C ALA A 3 0.48 -10.20 -18.36
N MET A 4 1.77 -10.09 -18.05
CA MET A 4 2.54 -8.85 -18.23
C MET A 4 2.68 -8.62 -19.73
N LEU A 5 1.83 -7.74 -20.27
CA LEU A 5 1.98 -7.22 -21.60
C LEU A 5 3.21 -6.29 -21.56
N TYR A 6 4.38 -6.82 -21.92
CA TYR A 6 5.51 -5.98 -22.27
C TYR A 6 5.11 -5.18 -23.50
N LEU A 7 4.73 -3.92 -23.28
CA LEU A 7 4.68 -2.94 -24.36
C LEU A 7 6.13 -2.76 -24.81
N LEU A 8 6.47 -3.39 -25.93
CA LEU A 8 7.63 -3.04 -26.75
C LEU A 8 7.39 -1.61 -27.27
N VAL A 9 7.66 -0.62 -26.42
CA VAL A 9 7.88 0.76 -26.86
C VAL A 9 9.26 0.77 -27.52
N PRO A 10 9.40 1.20 -28.79
CA PRO A 10 10.71 1.33 -29.38
C PRO A 10 11.53 2.32 -28.56
N LEU A 11 12.77 1.96 -28.26
CA LEU A 11 13.75 2.65 -27.41
C LEU A 11 13.99 4.16 -27.69
N GLY A 12 13.33 4.76 -28.69
CA GLY A 12 13.54 6.16 -29.10
C GLY A 12 12.70 7.21 -28.37
N ALA A 13 11.62 6.84 -27.66
CA ALA A 13 10.72 7.83 -27.04
C ALA A 13 11.15 8.32 -25.65
N MET A 14 12.14 7.68 -25.00
CA MET A 14 12.51 7.98 -23.60
C MET A 14 13.80 8.79 -23.41
N ALA A 15 14.56 9.16 -24.45
CA ALA A 15 15.93 9.64 -24.26
C ALA A 15 16.09 11.12 -23.82
N TYR A 16 15.18 12.03 -24.17
CA TYR A 16 15.45 13.49 -24.11
C TYR A 16 14.67 14.29 -23.06
N GLY A 17 13.64 13.72 -22.41
CA GLY A 17 12.73 14.50 -21.55
C GLY A 17 12.03 15.62 -22.32
N GLN A 18 11.23 16.47 -21.68
CA GLN A 18 10.51 17.57 -22.35
C GLN A 18 11.42 18.73 -22.85
N ALA A 19 12.68 18.47 -23.21
CA ALA A 19 13.58 19.49 -23.71
C ALA A 19 13.08 20.02 -25.08
N PRO A 20 13.02 21.34 -25.28
CA PRO A 20 12.61 21.89 -26.56
C PRO A 20 13.66 21.59 -27.65
N ASN A 21 13.19 21.20 -28.83
CA ASN A 21 14.05 21.11 -30.01
C ASN A 21 14.28 22.53 -30.56
N LEU A 22 15.51 23.02 -30.44
CA LEU A 22 15.91 24.38 -30.79
C LEU A 22 15.84 24.64 -32.30
N LEU A 23 15.78 23.59 -33.14
CA LEU A 23 15.50 23.74 -34.57
C LEU A 23 14.10 24.29 -34.83
N ALA A 24 13.15 24.15 -33.90
CA ALA A 24 11.79 24.69 -34.08
C ALA A 24 11.79 26.22 -34.20
N SER A 25 12.74 26.92 -33.59
CA SER A 25 12.88 28.38 -33.64
C SER A 25 13.94 28.90 -34.62
N ALA A 26 14.74 28.02 -35.24
CA ALA A 26 15.78 28.42 -36.18
C ALA A 26 15.19 28.93 -37.51
N GLU A 27 15.91 29.80 -38.22
CA GLU A 27 15.72 29.98 -39.66
C GLU A 27 16.38 28.81 -40.39
N ILE A 28 15.62 28.08 -41.22
CA ILE A 28 16.11 26.86 -41.85
C ILE A 28 16.10 27.02 -43.36
N THR A 29 17.27 26.95 -43.98
CA THR A 29 17.50 27.16 -45.41
C THR A 29 18.28 26.02 -46.05
N SER A 30 18.29 25.97 -47.38
CA SER A 30 19.10 25.03 -48.17
C SER A 30 19.40 25.60 -49.55
N ASN A 31 20.51 25.18 -50.15
CA ASN A 31 20.85 25.52 -51.54
C ASN A 31 20.55 24.38 -52.54
N LEU A 32 19.72 23.39 -52.20
CA LEU A 32 19.46 22.26 -53.11
C LEU A 32 18.93 22.71 -54.49
N HIS A 33 18.19 23.82 -54.52
CA HIS A 33 17.71 24.47 -55.75
C HIS A 33 18.81 24.98 -56.69
N ALA A 34 20.05 25.14 -56.21
CA ALA A 34 21.18 25.48 -57.07
C ALA A 34 21.61 24.30 -57.96
N TYR A 35 21.18 23.07 -57.64
CA TYR A 35 21.54 21.84 -58.35
C TYR A 35 20.36 21.26 -59.14
N THR A 36 19.12 21.51 -58.72
CA THR A 36 17.92 21.00 -59.39
C THR A 36 16.67 21.82 -59.07
N ASP A 37 15.75 21.92 -60.02
CA ASP A 37 14.42 22.50 -59.80
C ASP A 37 13.43 21.49 -59.16
N GLU A 38 13.79 20.20 -59.12
CA GLU A 38 12.93 19.09 -58.64
C GLU A 38 13.17 18.74 -57.16
N VAL A 39 13.00 19.74 -56.28
CA VAL A 39 13.11 19.55 -54.82
C VAL A 39 11.78 19.07 -54.23
N ARG A 40 11.85 18.10 -53.31
CA ARG A 40 10.74 17.48 -52.60
C ARG A 40 10.78 17.87 -51.11
N GLY A 41 9.62 18.29 -50.59
CA GLY A 41 9.46 18.77 -49.21
C GLY A 41 10.00 20.17 -48.99
N GLU A 42 9.73 20.73 -47.81
CA GLU A 42 10.37 21.96 -47.32
C GLU A 42 11.45 21.63 -46.29
N SER A 43 12.47 22.49 -46.19
CA SER A 43 13.62 22.28 -45.31
C SER A 43 13.25 22.08 -43.83
N ARG A 44 12.08 22.57 -43.41
CA ARG A 44 11.55 22.47 -42.04
C ARG A 44 10.71 21.22 -41.77
N ASP A 45 10.30 20.47 -42.79
CA ASP A 45 9.31 19.38 -42.66
C ASP A 45 9.81 18.20 -41.80
N MET A 46 11.13 18.13 -41.55
CA MET A 46 11.78 17.09 -40.75
C MET A 46 11.82 17.38 -39.25
N VAL A 47 11.53 18.62 -38.82
CA VAL A 47 11.77 19.05 -37.45
C VAL A 47 10.59 18.64 -36.57
N TRP A 48 10.86 17.81 -35.57
CA TRP A 48 9.89 17.44 -34.53
C TRP A 48 9.90 18.45 -33.38
N ASP A 49 8.71 18.84 -32.88
CA ASP A 49 8.53 19.67 -31.68
C ASP A 49 8.09 18.78 -30.50
N PRO A 50 8.99 18.43 -29.57
CA PRO A 50 8.67 17.56 -28.44
C PRO A 50 7.63 18.16 -27.48
N VAL A 51 7.46 19.48 -27.47
CA VAL A 51 6.49 20.16 -26.58
C VAL A 51 5.07 20.00 -27.12
N LYS A 52 4.91 19.93 -28.45
CA LYS A 52 3.62 19.78 -29.12
C LYS A 52 3.29 18.33 -29.49
N ASP A 53 4.24 17.42 -29.34
CA ASP A 53 4.13 16.02 -29.77
C ASP A 53 3.74 15.91 -31.26
N SER A 54 4.32 16.77 -32.09
CA SER A 54 4.06 16.80 -33.53
C SER A 54 5.28 17.32 -34.31
N PHE A 55 5.34 17.03 -35.62
CA PHE A 55 6.24 17.76 -36.51
C PHE A 55 5.84 19.25 -36.53
N VAL A 56 6.83 20.14 -36.68
CA VAL A 56 6.61 21.59 -36.80
C VAL A 56 5.71 21.90 -38.01
N ARG A 57 5.79 21.07 -39.05
CA ARG A 57 4.88 21.06 -40.19
C ARG A 57 4.42 19.65 -40.48
N ASP A 58 3.11 19.50 -40.70
CA ASP A 58 2.55 18.25 -41.18
C ASP A 58 2.81 18.12 -42.69
N SER A 59 3.42 17.01 -43.10
CA SER A 59 3.82 16.76 -44.49
C SER A 59 3.73 15.27 -44.78
N GLN A 60 3.59 14.89 -46.06
CA GLN A 60 3.36 13.50 -46.43
C GLN A 60 4.49 12.55 -46.00
N TRP A 61 5.73 13.04 -45.95
CA TRP A 61 6.92 12.20 -45.79
C TRP A 61 7.92 12.69 -44.73
N HIS A 62 7.74 13.90 -44.19
CA HIS A 62 8.64 14.53 -43.21
C HIS A 62 10.11 14.46 -43.63
N GLU A 63 10.37 14.82 -44.89
CA GLU A 63 11.68 14.73 -45.53
C GLU A 63 11.99 16.00 -46.32
N TYR A 64 13.26 16.24 -46.61
CA TYR A 64 13.71 17.30 -47.51
C TYR A 64 14.79 16.78 -48.45
N GLY A 65 14.62 16.94 -49.77
CA GLY A 65 15.56 16.39 -50.73
C GLY A 65 15.10 16.40 -52.18
N VAL A 66 15.47 15.37 -52.93
CA VAL A 66 15.02 15.09 -54.30
C VAL A 66 14.26 13.76 -54.37
N ALA A 67 13.62 13.51 -55.52
CA ALA A 67 12.95 12.24 -55.77
C ALA A 67 13.92 11.06 -55.89
N PHE A 68 13.42 9.84 -55.67
CA PHE A 68 14.19 8.62 -55.90
C PHE A 68 14.70 8.54 -57.36
N GLY A 69 15.99 8.27 -57.52
CA GLY A 69 16.66 8.20 -58.82
C GLY A 69 17.06 9.54 -59.44
N ALA A 70 16.67 10.68 -58.85
CA ALA A 70 17.09 11.99 -59.31
C ALA A 70 18.60 12.18 -59.08
N ASP A 71 19.27 12.77 -60.07
CA ASP A 71 20.73 12.91 -60.13
C ASP A 71 21.12 14.38 -59.97
N LEU A 72 21.95 14.71 -58.98
CA LEU A 72 22.40 16.07 -58.68
C LEU A 72 23.71 16.43 -59.41
N GLY A 73 24.31 15.46 -60.11
CA GLY A 73 25.63 15.63 -60.71
C GLY A 73 26.77 15.45 -59.71
N VAL A 74 27.98 15.69 -60.21
CA VAL A 74 29.19 15.73 -59.38
C VAL A 74 29.20 17.04 -58.58
N VAL A 75 29.10 16.92 -57.26
CA VAL A 75 29.05 18.06 -56.34
C VAL A 75 30.40 18.19 -55.64
N ALA A 76 31.13 19.27 -55.91
CA ALA A 76 32.46 19.49 -55.32
C ALA A 76 32.38 19.88 -53.84
N GLU A 77 33.32 19.43 -53.00
CA GLU A 77 33.35 19.81 -51.58
C GLU A 77 33.47 21.33 -51.36
N ALA A 78 34.15 22.03 -52.26
CA ALA A 78 34.30 23.49 -52.23
C ALA A 78 32.99 24.25 -52.51
N THR A 79 32.05 23.61 -53.20
CA THR A 79 30.70 24.12 -53.49
C THR A 79 29.70 23.00 -53.23
N PRO A 80 29.41 22.68 -51.95
CA PRO A 80 28.60 21.53 -51.60
C PRO A 80 27.11 21.86 -51.65
N ALA A 81 26.28 20.82 -51.74
CA ALA A 81 24.87 20.94 -51.37
C ALA A 81 24.78 21.00 -49.83
N TRP A 82 23.89 21.81 -49.29
CA TRP A 82 23.77 21.99 -47.85
C TRP A 82 22.35 22.24 -47.38
N TRP A 83 22.11 21.85 -46.15
CA TRP A 83 20.96 22.24 -45.33
C TRP A 83 21.50 22.94 -44.09
N MET A 84 20.87 24.05 -43.67
CA MET A 84 21.40 24.90 -42.62
C MET A 84 20.27 25.46 -41.75
N ALA A 85 20.53 25.50 -40.45
CA ALA A 85 19.75 26.20 -39.45
C ALA A 85 20.59 27.36 -38.89
N GLU A 86 20.01 28.55 -38.80
CA GLU A 86 20.62 29.74 -38.22
C GLU A 86 19.71 30.32 -37.14
N TRP A 87 20.32 30.92 -36.13
CA TRP A 87 19.60 31.62 -35.07
C TRP A 87 20.12 33.05 -34.98
N ASP A 88 19.20 34.02 -34.96
CA ASP A 88 19.55 35.43 -34.75
C ASP A 88 20.24 35.65 -33.39
N ASP A 89 19.71 34.97 -32.36
CA ASP A 89 20.32 34.87 -31.04
C ASP A 89 20.96 33.49 -30.88
N PRO A 90 22.28 33.39 -30.58
CA PRO A 90 22.93 32.10 -30.38
C PRO A 90 22.21 31.25 -29.34
N VAL A 91 22.09 29.95 -29.59
CA VAL A 91 21.46 28.98 -28.69
C VAL A 91 22.50 28.11 -27.99
N GLU A 92 22.24 27.79 -26.72
CA GLU A 92 23.09 26.89 -25.95
C GLU A 92 22.71 25.43 -26.22
N VAL A 93 23.67 24.60 -26.61
CA VAL A 93 23.45 23.24 -27.11
C VAL A 93 24.50 22.31 -26.53
N ASN A 94 24.08 21.11 -26.12
CA ASN A 94 25.02 20.03 -25.77
C ASN A 94 24.64 18.71 -26.42
N TRP A 95 23.61 18.68 -27.29
CA TRP A 95 23.20 17.47 -27.96
C TRP A 95 22.64 17.77 -29.35
N VAL A 96 23.09 16.98 -30.32
CA VAL A 96 22.58 16.94 -31.69
C VAL A 96 22.33 15.49 -32.07
N CYS A 97 21.13 15.18 -32.57
CA CYS A 97 20.79 13.88 -33.14
C CYS A 97 20.18 14.07 -34.53
N LEU A 98 20.75 13.42 -35.55
CA LEU A 98 20.28 13.48 -36.94
C LEU A 98 20.04 12.09 -37.50
N SER A 99 18.99 11.94 -38.30
CA SER A 99 18.73 10.72 -39.07
C SER A 99 19.17 10.88 -40.51
N GLY A 100 19.57 9.74 -41.08
CA GLY A 100 19.96 9.64 -42.47
C GLY A 100 18.81 9.31 -43.42
N ALA A 101 19.09 8.50 -44.44
CA ALA A 101 18.13 8.13 -45.49
C ALA A 101 17.23 6.96 -45.07
N TYR A 102 16.14 6.73 -45.81
CA TYR A 102 15.33 5.53 -45.60
C TYR A 102 16.12 4.25 -45.94
N PRO A 103 15.97 3.14 -45.17
CA PRO A 103 16.69 1.89 -45.44
C PRO A 103 16.46 1.31 -46.85
N ASN A 104 15.33 1.61 -47.47
CA ASN A 104 14.98 1.17 -48.83
C ASN A 104 15.48 2.12 -49.94
N GLN A 105 16.14 3.24 -49.59
CA GLN A 105 16.71 4.21 -50.53
C GLN A 105 18.12 4.66 -50.08
N PRO A 106 19.09 3.72 -49.98
CA PRO A 106 20.44 4.04 -49.54
C PRO A 106 21.17 4.91 -50.57
N GLN A 107 22.07 5.77 -50.09
CA GLN A 107 22.87 6.68 -50.92
C GLN A 107 24.39 6.43 -50.74
N PRO A 108 24.89 5.19 -50.96
CA PRO A 108 26.18 4.66 -50.45
C PRO A 108 27.45 5.41 -50.86
N ARG A 109 27.34 6.43 -51.70
CA ARG A 109 28.46 7.20 -52.26
C ARG A 109 28.37 8.70 -51.94
N THR A 110 27.51 9.11 -51.01
CA THR A 110 27.39 10.50 -50.59
C THR A 110 28.38 10.79 -49.47
N ALA A 111 29.30 11.74 -49.66
CA ALA A 111 30.09 12.28 -48.56
C ALA A 111 29.31 13.37 -47.84
N TRP A 112 29.47 13.43 -46.52
CA TRP A 112 28.78 14.39 -45.67
C TRP A 112 29.72 14.96 -44.60
N VAL A 113 29.46 16.21 -44.21
CA VAL A 113 30.12 16.92 -43.12
C VAL A 113 29.08 17.69 -42.32
N ILE A 114 29.06 17.49 -41.00
CA ILE A 114 28.18 18.20 -40.05
C ILE A 114 29.00 19.25 -39.34
N GLU A 115 28.52 20.48 -39.33
CA GLU A 115 29.23 21.61 -38.75
C GLU A 115 28.30 22.45 -37.88
N ALA A 116 28.88 23.02 -36.83
CA ALA A 116 28.25 24.09 -36.06
C ALA A 116 29.11 25.34 -36.16
N ARG A 117 28.46 26.50 -36.23
CA ARG A 117 29.09 27.81 -36.18
C ARG A 117 29.11 28.26 -34.72
N MET A 118 30.32 28.37 -34.19
CA MET A 118 30.59 28.80 -32.82
C MET A 118 31.54 29.99 -32.90
N ASP A 119 31.20 31.11 -32.25
CA ASP A 119 31.95 32.37 -32.31
C ASP A 119 32.24 32.83 -33.75
N GLY A 120 31.24 32.72 -34.64
CA GLY A 120 31.34 33.10 -36.05
C GLY A 120 32.23 32.20 -36.91
N ARG A 121 32.70 31.05 -36.40
CA ARG A 121 33.53 30.09 -37.13
C ARG A 121 32.85 28.74 -37.24
N TRP A 122 32.78 28.21 -38.46
CA TRP A 122 32.33 26.85 -38.71
C TRP A 122 33.35 25.84 -38.19
N GLN A 123 32.89 24.92 -37.35
CA GLN A 123 33.65 23.82 -36.80
C GLN A 123 32.97 22.50 -37.16
N GLU A 124 33.77 21.52 -37.55
CA GLU A 124 33.29 20.19 -37.88
C GLU A 124 32.94 19.40 -36.61
N LEU A 125 31.70 18.91 -36.54
CA LEU A 125 31.22 17.98 -35.51
C LEU A 125 31.41 16.52 -35.93
N GLY A 126 31.39 16.26 -37.24
CA GLY A 126 31.65 14.93 -37.80
C GLY A 126 31.67 14.91 -39.31
N ARG A 127 32.30 13.88 -39.89
CA ARG A 127 32.36 13.62 -41.33
C ARG A 127 32.27 12.14 -41.64
N GLY A 128 31.84 11.82 -42.85
CA GLY A 128 31.85 10.44 -43.34
C GLY A 128 31.39 10.33 -44.79
N ALA A 129 31.26 9.10 -45.26
CA ALA A 129 30.78 8.78 -46.60
C ALA A 129 29.90 7.52 -46.57
N GLY A 130 28.84 7.51 -47.36
CA GLY A 130 27.85 6.43 -47.37
C GLY A 130 26.42 6.92 -47.52
N GLY A 131 25.48 5.97 -47.55
CA GLY A 131 24.05 6.21 -47.70
C GLY A 131 23.45 6.73 -46.43
N TRP A 132 23.83 7.96 -46.07
CA TRP A 132 23.44 8.66 -44.86
C TRP A 132 23.25 7.69 -43.69
N TYR A 133 24.38 7.27 -43.12
CA TYR A 133 24.50 6.37 -41.96
C TYR A 133 23.89 4.96 -42.08
N ASP A 134 23.74 4.35 -43.27
CA ASP A 134 23.42 2.92 -43.51
C ASP A 134 22.90 2.13 -42.28
N SER A 135 21.68 2.45 -41.84
CA SER A 135 20.93 1.90 -40.69
C SER A 135 21.08 2.53 -39.28
N GLY A 136 21.65 3.74 -39.11
CA GLY A 136 21.82 4.41 -37.81
C GLY A 136 21.59 5.94 -37.78
N GLN A 137 21.91 6.56 -36.63
CA GLN A 137 21.78 8.00 -36.35
C GLN A 137 23.16 8.62 -36.11
N PHE A 138 23.32 9.90 -36.46
CA PHE A 138 24.44 10.70 -35.98
C PHE A 138 24.09 11.30 -34.64
N GLU A 139 24.96 11.10 -33.66
CA GLU A 139 24.85 11.73 -32.36
C GLU A 139 26.13 12.51 -32.05
N TRP A 140 25.95 13.75 -31.61
CA TRP A 140 27.02 14.58 -31.07
C TRP A 140 26.60 15.11 -29.70
N GLY A 141 27.50 14.99 -28.73
CA GLY A 141 27.22 15.37 -27.35
C GLY A 141 26.20 14.42 -26.68
N GLY A 142 25.42 14.95 -25.75
CA GLY A 142 24.48 14.19 -24.93
C GLY A 142 24.33 14.81 -23.54
N ARG A 143 23.57 14.14 -22.67
CA ARG A 143 23.44 14.60 -21.27
C ARG A 143 24.80 14.49 -20.57
N GLY A 144 25.17 15.51 -19.81
CA GLY A 144 26.49 15.60 -19.16
C GLY A 144 27.63 16.08 -20.06
N ALA A 145 27.41 16.24 -21.37
CA ALA A 145 28.35 16.92 -22.24
C ALA A 145 28.36 18.44 -21.96
N ALA A 146 29.54 19.06 -22.11
CA ALA A 146 29.67 20.51 -22.01
C ALA A 146 28.83 21.19 -23.10
N SER A 147 28.06 22.21 -22.70
CA SER A 147 27.31 23.02 -23.65
C SER A 147 28.22 23.97 -24.42
N VAL A 148 27.82 24.23 -25.66
CA VAL A 148 28.43 25.22 -26.55
C VAL A 148 27.34 26.15 -27.05
N TRP A 149 27.70 27.40 -27.32
CA TRP A 149 26.82 28.35 -27.98
C TRP A 149 26.99 28.24 -29.49
N LEU A 150 25.88 28.12 -30.21
CA LEU A 150 25.88 28.08 -31.66
C LEU A 150 24.88 29.08 -32.25
N ASP A 151 25.29 29.76 -33.31
CA ASP A 151 24.45 30.67 -34.12
C ASP A 151 24.18 30.10 -35.53
N GLY A 152 24.71 28.91 -35.80
CA GLY A 152 24.53 28.20 -37.05
C GLY A 152 24.82 26.72 -36.90
N PHE A 153 24.09 25.90 -37.62
CA PHE A 153 24.28 24.46 -37.69
C PHE A 153 23.98 24.02 -39.13
N ARG A 154 24.86 23.24 -39.75
CA ARG A 154 24.65 22.81 -41.13
C ARG A 154 25.15 21.42 -41.42
N VAL A 155 24.55 20.84 -42.45
CA VAL A 155 24.94 19.58 -43.06
C VAL A 155 25.36 19.88 -44.50
N ARG A 156 26.58 19.50 -44.87
CA ARG A 156 27.13 19.63 -46.22
C ARG A 156 27.26 18.28 -46.89
N LEU A 157 27.07 18.25 -48.20
CA LEU A 157 27.01 17.07 -49.04
C LEU A 157 27.77 17.26 -50.33
N PHE A 158 28.56 16.26 -50.69
CA PHE A 158 29.44 16.31 -51.85
C PHE A 158 29.83 14.91 -52.32
N SER A 159 30.36 14.86 -53.55
CA SER A 159 30.95 13.67 -54.14
C SER A 159 32.28 13.33 -53.47
N PRO A 160 32.49 12.12 -52.91
CA PRO A 160 33.68 11.76 -52.14
C PRO A 160 34.98 11.78 -52.95
N ASP A 161 34.87 11.50 -54.25
CA ASP A 161 35.98 11.34 -55.20
C ASP A 161 36.04 12.47 -56.24
N SER A 162 35.13 13.45 -56.16
CA SER A 162 34.95 14.50 -57.19
C SER A 162 34.67 13.98 -58.61
N GLU A 163 34.21 12.73 -58.75
CA GLU A 163 33.89 12.09 -60.04
C GLU A 163 32.51 11.42 -60.04
N THR A 164 32.09 10.89 -58.89
CA THR A 164 30.83 10.17 -58.74
C THR A 164 29.68 11.12 -58.44
N SER A 165 28.64 11.07 -59.27
CA SER A 165 27.43 11.85 -59.07
C SER A 165 26.67 11.48 -57.79
N LEU A 166 26.05 12.48 -57.15
CA LEU A 166 25.14 12.30 -56.03
C LEU A 166 23.72 12.05 -56.55
N SER A 167 23.05 10.99 -56.06
CA SER A 167 21.68 10.67 -56.48
C SER A 167 20.77 10.33 -55.31
N SER A 168 19.47 10.56 -55.51
CA SER A 168 18.41 10.31 -54.51
C SER A 168 18.63 11.02 -53.17
N ILE A 169 19.27 12.19 -53.16
CA ILE A 169 19.61 12.93 -51.93
C ILE A 169 18.35 13.37 -51.20
N HIS A 170 18.09 12.79 -50.03
CA HIS A 170 17.04 13.23 -49.11
C HIS A 170 17.44 13.04 -47.65
N LEU A 171 16.95 13.96 -46.83
CA LEU A 171 17.06 14.05 -45.38
C LEU A 171 15.73 13.63 -44.77
N ARG A 172 15.72 12.77 -43.75
CA ARG A 172 14.48 12.25 -43.14
C ARG A 172 14.35 12.66 -41.69
N GLY A 173 13.20 13.22 -41.33
CA GLY A 173 12.75 13.41 -39.94
C GLY A 173 12.21 12.11 -39.33
N GLU A 174 12.62 11.80 -38.11
CA GLU A 174 12.02 10.72 -37.31
C GLU A 174 11.38 11.33 -36.06
N ALA A 175 10.08 11.12 -35.88
CA ALA A 175 9.29 11.71 -34.80
C ALA A 175 9.93 11.43 -33.44
N GLY A 176 10.23 12.50 -32.69
CA GLY A 176 10.92 12.45 -31.40
C GLY A 176 12.39 12.03 -31.45
N VAL A 177 12.85 11.42 -32.53
CA VAL A 177 14.12 10.68 -32.51
C VAL A 177 15.27 11.50 -33.09
N SER A 178 15.04 12.28 -34.14
CA SER A 178 16.13 12.92 -34.87
C SER A 178 15.75 14.26 -35.49
N TRP A 179 16.76 14.92 -36.09
CA TRP A 179 16.71 16.35 -36.40
C TRP A 179 16.38 17.13 -35.14
N VAL A 180 17.18 16.86 -34.11
CA VAL A 180 17.10 17.50 -32.80
C VAL A 180 18.40 18.21 -32.52
N VAL A 181 18.28 19.50 -32.19
CA VAL A 181 19.35 20.30 -31.58
C VAL A 181 18.79 20.75 -30.24
N ALA A 182 19.39 20.34 -29.13
CA ALA A 182 18.80 20.61 -27.82
C ALA A 182 19.85 20.89 -26.75
N ARG A 183 19.35 21.53 -25.68
CA ARG A 183 20.03 21.64 -24.40
C ARG A 183 19.44 20.64 -23.43
N LEU A 184 20.15 19.56 -23.17
CA LEU A 184 19.81 18.60 -22.14
C LEU A 184 20.41 19.05 -20.80
N PRO A 185 19.61 19.41 -19.78
CA PRO A 185 20.14 19.78 -18.48
C PRO A 185 20.86 18.58 -17.84
N SER A 186 21.95 18.84 -17.12
CA SER A 186 22.58 17.84 -16.27
C SER A 186 21.58 17.31 -15.23
N ILE A 187 21.79 16.07 -14.80
CA ILE A 187 21.03 15.49 -13.70
C ILE A 187 21.36 16.29 -12.44
N GLU A 188 20.32 16.80 -11.80
CA GLU A 188 20.41 17.43 -10.49
C GLU A 188 19.41 16.75 -9.58
N VAL A 189 19.90 16.24 -8.44
CA VAL A 189 19.09 15.48 -7.49
C VAL A 189 19.41 15.91 -6.07
N ALA A 190 18.42 15.79 -5.20
CA ALA A 190 18.57 15.88 -3.77
C ALA A 190 18.01 14.61 -3.11
N ILE A 191 18.51 14.32 -1.90
CA ILE A 191 17.89 13.30 -1.04
C ILE A 191 16.73 13.97 -0.32
N ARG A 192 15.52 13.43 -0.50
CA ARG A 192 14.39 13.74 0.35
C ARG A 192 14.63 13.07 1.71
N PRO A 193 14.83 13.84 2.79
CA PRO A 193 15.09 13.29 4.11
C PRO A 193 13.86 12.53 4.63
N PRO A 194 14.05 11.66 5.64
CA PRO A 194 12.92 11.03 6.28
C PRO A 194 12.03 12.10 6.94
N SER A 195 10.71 11.87 6.91
CA SER A 195 9.72 12.78 7.50
C SER A 195 9.73 12.75 9.05
N ARG A 196 10.46 11.80 9.63
CA ARG A 196 10.53 11.52 11.06
C ARG A 196 11.95 11.13 11.46
N MET A 197 12.20 11.13 12.76
CA MET A 197 13.50 10.78 13.33
C MET A 197 13.82 9.30 13.13
N ALA A 198 15.02 8.99 12.62
CA ALA A 198 15.48 7.61 12.47
C ALA A 198 15.94 7.00 13.81
N ARG A 199 15.77 5.69 13.92
CA ARG A 199 16.07 4.90 15.13
C ARG A 199 16.69 3.58 14.70
N ALA A 200 17.69 3.12 15.44
CA ALA A 200 18.28 1.82 15.19
C ALA A 200 17.22 0.71 15.31
N THR A 201 17.41 -0.37 14.55
CA THR A 201 16.51 -1.53 14.42
C THR A 201 15.09 -1.22 13.92
N ARG A 202 14.85 -0.01 13.41
CA ARG A 202 13.59 0.38 12.75
C ARG A 202 13.86 0.82 11.30
N PRO A 203 12.97 0.49 10.36
CA PRO A 203 13.07 1.00 8.99
C PRO A 203 12.95 2.53 8.94
N VAL A 204 13.75 3.15 8.09
CA VAL A 204 13.64 4.56 7.70
C VAL A 204 13.50 4.65 6.18
N SER A 205 12.51 5.41 5.72
CA SER A 205 12.28 5.63 4.29
C SER A 205 13.03 6.88 3.81
N LEU A 206 13.76 6.73 2.71
CA LEU A 206 14.47 7.80 2.02
C LEU A 206 13.97 7.87 0.57
N GLY A 207 13.87 9.08 0.03
CA GLY A 207 13.37 9.29 -1.32
C GLY A 207 14.28 10.20 -2.14
N VAL A 208 14.10 10.18 -3.46
CA VAL A 208 14.79 11.11 -4.36
C VAL A 208 13.89 12.32 -4.67
N GLU A 209 14.51 13.49 -4.72
CA GLU A 209 13.94 14.68 -5.36
C GLU A 209 14.76 14.97 -6.63
N VAL A 210 14.13 14.89 -7.80
CA VAL A 210 14.76 15.22 -9.09
C VAL A 210 14.54 16.70 -9.36
N LEU A 211 15.62 17.48 -9.29
CA LEU A 211 15.62 18.93 -9.49
C LEU A 211 15.79 19.28 -10.98
N ALA A 212 16.57 18.48 -11.72
CA ALA A 212 16.74 18.60 -13.16
C ALA A 212 17.17 17.27 -13.80
N GLY A 213 16.95 17.18 -15.11
CA GLY A 213 17.31 16.00 -15.91
C GLY A 213 16.34 14.83 -15.77
N ALA A 214 16.73 13.69 -16.35
CA ALA A 214 15.93 12.46 -16.36
C ALA A 214 16.82 11.27 -15.94
N PRO A 215 17.01 11.05 -14.64
CA PRO A 215 17.75 9.89 -14.14
C PRO A 215 16.97 8.59 -14.41
N GLU A 216 17.68 7.56 -14.86
CA GLU A 216 17.14 6.23 -15.18
C GLU A 216 17.48 5.20 -14.10
N ARG A 217 18.58 5.41 -13.36
CA ARG A 217 19.04 4.53 -12.29
C ARG A 217 19.38 5.32 -11.03
N PHE A 218 19.01 4.76 -9.89
CA PHE A 218 19.23 5.32 -8.55
C PHE A 218 19.91 4.28 -7.69
N VAL A 219 21.08 4.62 -7.14
CA VAL A 219 21.86 3.75 -6.25
C VAL A 219 22.11 4.49 -4.94
N TRP A 220 21.80 3.82 -3.84
CA TRP A 220 21.97 4.32 -2.48
C TRP A 220 23.13 3.62 -1.80
N ASP A 221 23.92 4.39 -1.06
CA ASP A 221 24.88 3.93 -0.07
C ASP A 221 24.48 4.57 1.27
N PHE A 222 24.19 3.74 2.27
CA PHE A 222 23.65 4.19 3.55
C PHE A 222 24.73 4.60 4.56
N GLY A 223 26.01 4.47 4.21
CA GLY A 223 27.14 4.81 5.09
C GLY A 223 27.45 3.75 6.17
N ASP A 224 26.68 2.66 6.24
CA ASP A 224 26.91 1.51 7.12
C ASP A 224 27.46 0.28 6.40
N GLY A 225 27.77 0.42 5.10
CA GLY A 225 28.27 -0.63 4.21
C GLY A 225 27.18 -1.34 3.40
N SER A 226 25.92 -1.02 3.62
CA SER A 226 24.79 -1.53 2.83
C SER A 226 24.41 -0.59 1.69
N THR A 227 23.75 -1.14 0.66
CA THR A 227 23.29 -0.39 -0.52
C THR A 227 21.89 -0.83 -0.94
N ALA A 228 21.20 0.04 -1.69
CA ALA A 228 19.91 -0.27 -2.30
C ALA A 228 19.75 0.42 -3.66
N GLU A 229 18.73 0.04 -4.42
CA GLU A 229 18.39 0.65 -5.70
C GLU A 229 16.92 1.06 -5.73
N GLY A 230 16.62 2.15 -6.44
CA GLY A 230 15.27 2.65 -6.65
C GLY A 230 15.08 4.12 -6.22
N PRO A 231 14.01 4.79 -6.70
CA PRO A 231 13.75 6.20 -6.40
C PRO A 231 13.22 6.44 -4.97
N ALA A 232 12.80 5.38 -4.29
CA ALA A 232 12.46 5.37 -2.87
C ALA A 232 12.93 4.04 -2.28
N VAL A 233 13.52 4.10 -1.09
CA VAL A 233 14.11 2.93 -0.42
C VAL A 233 13.80 2.96 1.07
N GLU A 234 13.69 1.77 1.66
CA GLU A 234 13.66 1.58 3.10
C GLU A 234 14.95 0.92 3.56
N HIS A 235 15.51 1.40 4.67
CA HIS A 235 16.72 0.83 5.26
C HIS A 235 16.62 0.75 6.78
N THR A 236 17.26 -0.25 7.38
CA THR A 236 17.29 -0.44 8.83
C THR A 236 18.72 -0.45 9.34
N TYR A 237 19.08 0.56 10.13
CA TYR A 237 20.39 0.66 10.76
C TYR A 237 20.46 -0.20 12.02
N ALA A 238 21.48 -1.06 12.12
CA ALA A 238 21.63 -1.95 13.28
C ALA A 238 22.06 -1.23 14.57
N LYS A 239 22.67 -0.04 14.47
CA LYS A 239 23.23 0.71 15.59
C LYS A 239 22.89 2.20 15.47
N PRO A 240 22.81 2.92 16.60
CA PRO A 240 22.71 4.38 16.58
C PRO A 240 24.03 5.00 16.09
N GLY A 241 23.95 6.20 15.53
CA GLY A 241 25.09 6.94 15.01
C GLY A 241 24.73 7.96 13.93
N ALA A 242 25.72 8.73 13.50
CA ALA A 242 25.61 9.58 12.32
C ALA A 242 26.10 8.81 11.08
N TYR A 243 25.28 8.83 10.03
CA TYR A 243 25.55 8.12 8.77
C TYR A 243 25.50 9.11 7.60
N GLU A 244 26.55 9.13 6.77
CA GLU A 244 26.55 9.89 5.51
C GLU A 244 25.83 9.04 4.45
N VAL A 245 24.55 9.32 4.20
CA VAL A 245 23.78 8.69 3.13
C VAL A 245 24.18 9.33 1.80
N ARG A 246 24.52 8.52 0.81
CA ARG A 246 24.87 8.97 -0.54
C ARG A 246 23.93 8.37 -1.58
N LEU A 247 23.33 9.24 -2.37
CA LEU A 247 22.58 8.88 -3.56
C LEU A 247 23.47 9.10 -4.78
N THR A 248 23.51 8.14 -5.70
CA THR A 248 24.12 8.27 -7.03
C THR A 248 23.08 7.95 -8.10
N CYS A 249 22.84 8.92 -8.98
CA CYS A 249 21.90 8.80 -10.08
C CYS A 249 22.63 8.76 -11.42
N ARG A 250 22.12 8.00 -12.39
CA ARG A 250 22.64 7.93 -13.76
C ARG A 250 21.50 7.97 -14.78
N GLY A 251 21.74 8.58 -15.93
CA GLY A 251 20.80 8.62 -17.05
C GLY A 251 21.38 9.39 -18.23
N GLY A 252 21.15 8.91 -19.46
CA GLY A 252 21.62 9.57 -20.68
C GLY A 252 23.14 9.86 -20.75
N GLY A 253 23.99 9.06 -20.08
CA GLY A 253 25.44 9.27 -20.01
C GLY A 253 25.92 10.19 -18.87
N ASP A 254 25.00 10.82 -18.15
CA ASP A 254 25.30 11.73 -17.04
C ASP A 254 25.25 11.01 -15.68
N THR A 255 25.97 11.53 -14.69
CA THR A 255 26.00 11.03 -13.31
C THR A 255 25.93 12.18 -12.32
N ALA A 256 25.01 12.07 -11.36
CA ALA A 256 24.87 13.01 -10.26
C ALA A 256 24.94 12.30 -8.92
N SER A 257 25.38 13.01 -7.88
CA SER A 257 25.37 12.50 -6.52
C SER A 257 24.86 13.53 -5.53
N ALA A 258 24.12 13.07 -4.53
CA ALA A 258 23.67 13.86 -3.39
C ALA A 258 24.09 13.18 -2.09
N ARG A 259 24.22 13.97 -1.02
CA ARG A 259 24.57 13.50 0.33
C ARG A 259 23.60 14.03 1.36
N TYR A 260 23.37 13.25 2.40
CA TYR A 260 22.54 13.62 3.55
C TYR A 260 23.09 12.99 4.82
N ASP A 261 23.37 13.81 5.83
CA ASP A 261 23.82 13.34 7.14
C ASP A 261 22.61 12.92 7.96
N LEU A 262 22.41 11.61 8.11
CA LEU A 262 21.32 11.02 8.87
C LEU A 262 21.78 10.69 10.29
N GLU A 263 21.11 11.28 11.29
CA GLU A 263 21.28 10.89 12.68
C GLU A 263 20.28 9.78 13.04
N VAL A 264 20.82 8.62 13.40
CA VAL A 264 20.07 7.46 13.88
C VAL A 264 20.21 7.40 15.39
N GLY A 265 19.12 7.59 16.11
CA GLY A 265 19.14 7.52 17.58
C GLY A 265 19.00 6.11 18.13
N GLU A 266 19.18 5.98 19.45
CA GLU A 266 19.01 4.74 20.21
C GLU A 266 17.65 4.09 19.94
N PRO A 267 17.55 2.75 19.86
CA PRO A 267 16.25 2.08 19.78
C PRO A 267 15.34 2.52 20.92
N MET A 268 14.05 2.64 20.62
CA MET A 268 13.06 3.02 21.61
C MET A 268 11.83 2.14 21.48
N GLU A 269 11.42 1.57 22.61
CA GLU A 269 10.23 0.74 22.72
C GLU A 269 9.45 1.22 23.94
N ILE A 270 8.18 1.57 23.71
CA ILE A 270 7.29 2.10 24.73
C ILE A 270 6.00 1.31 24.74
N ALA A 271 5.39 1.17 25.92
CA ALA A 271 4.11 0.51 26.10
C ALA A 271 3.22 1.32 27.05
N LEU A 272 1.91 1.36 26.81
CA LEU A 272 0.96 1.93 27.78
C LEU A 272 0.71 0.92 28.90
N LYS A 273 0.93 1.33 30.16
CA LYS A 273 0.56 0.49 31.29
C LYS A 273 -0.95 0.22 31.29
N PRO A 274 -1.37 -1.03 31.60
CA PRO A 274 -2.78 -1.37 31.56
C PRO A 274 -3.56 -0.72 32.70
N LEU A 275 -4.86 -0.55 32.52
CA LEU A 275 -5.77 -0.03 33.54
C LEU A 275 -6.02 -1.05 34.66
N HIS A 276 -6.39 -0.57 35.84
CA HIS A 276 -6.65 -1.36 37.04
C HIS A 276 -8.01 -1.02 37.69
N GLY A 277 -8.93 -0.51 36.87
CA GLY A 277 -10.28 -0.14 37.28
C GLY A 277 -11.05 0.49 36.12
N PRO A 278 -12.39 0.54 36.20
CA PRO A 278 -13.22 1.13 35.16
C PRO A 278 -12.97 2.65 35.07
N VAL A 279 -13.09 3.20 33.87
CA VAL A 279 -13.02 4.65 33.66
C VAL A 279 -14.44 5.20 33.65
N MET A 280 -14.74 6.13 34.56
CA MET A 280 -16.06 6.74 34.69
C MET A 280 -16.11 8.13 34.05
N VAL A 281 -17.28 8.50 33.51
CA VAL A 281 -17.51 9.86 33.00
C VAL A 281 -17.25 10.92 34.08
N GLY A 282 -16.48 11.95 33.72
CA GLY A 282 -16.17 13.07 34.61
C GLY A 282 -15.10 12.78 35.67
N GLU A 283 -14.64 11.53 35.80
CA GLU A 283 -13.56 11.16 36.72
C GLU A 283 -12.20 11.23 36.03
N PRO A 284 -11.14 11.65 36.74
CA PRO A 284 -9.79 11.68 36.18
C PRO A 284 -9.18 10.28 36.08
N VAL A 285 -8.66 9.94 34.90
CA VAL A 285 -7.84 8.75 34.67
C VAL A 285 -6.43 9.16 34.26
N THR A 286 -5.41 8.56 34.89
CA THR A 286 -4.01 8.83 34.54
C THR A 286 -3.44 7.65 33.78
N LEU A 287 -2.97 7.92 32.57
CA LEU A 287 -2.27 6.96 31.74
C LEU A 287 -0.77 7.14 31.90
N GLU A 288 -0.04 6.03 31.89
CA GLU A 288 1.41 6.00 32.08
C GLU A 288 2.05 5.17 30.97
N VAL A 289 3.12 5.71 30.41
CA VAL A 289 4.03 5.03 29.49
C VAL A 289 5.08 4.29 30.30
N GLU A 290 5.27 3.03 29.98
CA GLU A 290 6.41 2.22 30.34
C GLU A 290 7.46 2.29 29.23
N GLU A 291 8.64 2.79 29.58
CA GLU A 291 9.80 2.88 28.69
C GLU A 291 10.55 1.54 28.74
N MET A 292 10.18 0.61 27.87
CA MET A 292 10.77 -0.74 27.79
C MET A 292 12.22 -0.69 27.32
N LEU A 293 12.51 0.24 26.39
CA LEU A 293 13.84 0.51 25.87
C LEU A 293 13.97 2.00 25.53
N GLY A 294 15.07 2.62 25.96
CA GLY A 294 15.31 4.06 25.76
C GLY A 294 14.42 4.94 26.65
N SER A 295 14.41 6.25 26.39
CA SER A 295 13.49 7.20 27.03
C SER A 295 13.26 8.41 26.13
N ALA A 296 12.13 9.09 26.33
CA ALA A 296 11.80 10.30 25.57
C ALA A 296 11.48 11.48 26.48
N ALA A 297 12.03 12.66 26.14
CA ALA A 297 11.76 13.88 26.89
C ALA A 297 10.31 14.39 26.74
N ARG A 298 9.65 14.04 25.64
CA ARG A 298 8.27 14.43 25.32
C ARG A 298 7.54 13.30 24.63
N TYR A 299 6.23 13.28 24.83
CA TYR A 299 5.30 12.32 24.25
C TYR A 299 4.17 13.06 23.55
N VAL A 300 3.70 12.49 22.44
CA VAL A 300 2.51 12.93 21.72
C VAL A 300 1.39 11.98 22.09
N TRP A 301 0.42 12.49 22.83
CA TRP A 301 -0.80 11.78 23.23
C TRP A 301 -1.93 12.17 22.28
N ARG A 302 -2.56 11.19 21.67
CA ARG A 302 -3.66 11.38 20.73
C ARG A 302 -4.91 10.68 21.26
N VAL A 303 -6.03 11.38 21.25
CA VAL A 303 -7.36 10.84 21.57
C VAL A 303 -8.28 11.21 20.42
N GLY A 304 -8.65 10.23 19.59
CA GLY A 304 -9.27 10.51 18.29
C GLY A 304 -8.38 11.41 17.42
N ASP A 305 -8.93 12.49 16.89
CA ASP A 305 -8.18 13.42 16.02
C ASP A 305 -7.31 14.43 16.78
N VAL A 306 -7.51 14.55 18.09
CA VAL A 306 -6.83 15.56 18.92
C VAL A 306 -5.49 15.02 19.39
N ALA A 307 -4.41 15.74 19.09
CA ALA A 307 -3.06 15.42 19.55
C ALA A 307 -2.50 16.52 20.46
N GLU A 308 -1.92 16.11 21.58
CA GLU A 308 -1.34 16.99 22.59
C GLU A 308 0.02 16.50 23.04
N GLN A 309 0.92 17.43 23.34
CA GLN A 309 2.21 17.09 23.95
C GLN A 309 2.04 16.82 25.46
N GLY A 310 2.87 15.94 26.00
CA GLY A 310 2.90 15.59 27.42
C GLY A 310 4.18 14.90 27.85
N GLY A 311 4.25 14.52 29.11
CA GLY A 311 5.28 13.61 29.63
C GLY A 311 4.85 12.14 29.51
N ALA A 312 5.64 11.25 30.10
CA ALA A 312 5.33 9.81 30.18
C ALA A 312 4.07 9.51 31.01
N ARG A 313 3.57 10.48 31.79
CA ARG A 313 2.29 10.41 32.50
C ARG A 313 1.37 11.53 32.04
N LYS A 314 0.10 11.22 31.77
CA LYS A 314 -0.92 12.22 31.42
C LYS A 314 -2.28 11.85 32.01
N THR A 315 -2.94 12.84 32.60
CA THR A 315 -4.28 12.70 33.17
C THR A 315 -5.33 13.23 32.19
N PHE A 316 -6.40 12.46 32.00
CA PHE A 316 -7.53 12.78 31.15
C PHE A 316 -8.82 12.79 31.98
N VAL A 317 -9.79 13.61 31.55
CA VAL A 317 -11.17 13.62 32.08
C VAL A 317 -12.10 13.56 30.88
N PHE A 318 -12.86 12.46 30.76
CA PHE A 318 -13.77 12.24 29.64
C PHE A 318 -15.17 12.77 29.99
N ALA A 319 -15.67 13.70 29.20
CA ALA A 319 -16.95 14.38 29.47
C ALA A 319 -18.19 13.57 29.04
N ARG A 320 -18.02 12.52 28.25
CA ARG A 320 -19.11 11.69 27.73
C ARG A 320 -18.73 10.21 27.79
N PRO A 321 -19.70 9.30 28.01
CA PRO A 321 -19.44 7.88 27.86
C PRO A 321 -19.13 7.58 26.39
N GLY A 322 -18.38 6.52 26.16
CA GLY A 322 -17.95 6.15 24.81
C GLY A 322 -16.75 5.22 24.83
N VAL A 323 -16.30 4.83 23.65
CA VAL A 323 -15.04 4.11 23.45
C VAL A 323 -14.05 5.12 22.89
N TYR A 324 -12.89 5.27 23.53
CA TYR A 324 -11.87 6.22 23.14
C TYR A 324 -10.59 5.47 22.77
N HIS A 325 -10.11 5.69 21.54
CA HIS A 325 -8.81 5.21 21.11
C HIS A 325 -7.74 6.22 21.49
N VAL A 326 -6.88 5.82 22.43
CA VAL A 326 -5.74 6.62 22.89
C VAL A 326 -4.47 6.05 22.29
N LEU A 327 -3.74 6.87 21.56
CA LEU A 327 -2.42 6.55 21.03
C LEU A 327 -1.38 7.42 21.72
N VAL A 328 -0.22 6.84 22.04
CA VAL A 328 0.94 7.57 22.53
C VAL A 328 2.17 7.20 21.72
N SER A 329 2.91 8.22 21.29
CA SER A 329 4.22 8.05 20.66
C SER A 329 5.23 8.96 21.33
N ALA A 330 6.49 8.54 21.39
CA ALA A 330 7.54 9.46 21.79
C ALA A 330 7.71 10.58 20.74
N GLY A 331 8.14 11.76 21.20
CA GLY A 331 8.35 12.92 20.34
C GLY A 331 9.29 12.63 19.17
N GLY A 332 8.83 12.92 17.95
CA GLY A 332 9.61 12.73 16.71
C GLY A 332 9.59 11.31 16.14
N MET A 333 8.95 10.33 16.82
CA MET A 333 8.72 8.99 16.28
C MET A 333 7.51 8.95 15.34
N ASP A 334 7.42 7.85 14.58
CA ASP A 334 6.20 7.49 13.89
C ASP A 334 5.11 7.05 14.88
N PRO A 335 3.87 7.56 14.79
CA PRO A 335 2.75 7.09 15.59
C PRO A 335 2.52 5.58 15.52
N SER A 336 2.84 4.95 14.38
CA SER A 336 2.77 3.48 14.23
C SER A 336 3.79 2.73 15.09
N GLN A 337 4.82 3.42 15.59
CA GLN A 337 5.79 2.89 16.56
C GLN A 337 5.41 3.24 18.01
N GLY A 338 4.23 3.83 18.20
CA GLY A 338 3.67 4.13 19.51
C GLY A 338 3.05 2.92 20.20
N SER A 339 2.39 3.19 21.32
CA SER A 339 1.52 2.24 22.00
C SER A 339 0.10 2.81 22.06
N GLU A 340 -0.88 1.93 22.19
CA GLU A 340 -2.28 2.31 22.12
C GLU A 340 -3.15 1.58 23.14
N MET A 341 -4.31 2.17 23.44
CA MET A 341 -5.28 1.68 24.38
C MET A 341 -6.68 2.05 23.91
N LEU A 342 -7.61 1.09 23.91
CA LEU A 342 -9.04 1.38 23.77
C LEU A 342 -9.63 1.49 25.16
N ILE A 343 -10.09 2.69 25.52
CA ILE A 343 -10.67 2.98 26.83
C ILE A 343 -12.18 3.03 26.68
N ARG A 344 -12.86 2.10 27.35
CA ARG A 344 -14.30 2.23 27.57
C ARG A 344 -14.56 3.16 28.75
N VAL A 345 -15.23 4.28 28.48
CA VAL A 345 -15.69 5.24 29.49
C VAL A 345 -17.16 4.96 29.80
N HIS A 346 -17.42 4.60 31.05
CA HIS A 346 -18.71 4.11 31.53
C HIS A 346 -19.54 5.18 32.26
N GLU A 347 -20.85 4.98 32.21
CA GLU A 347 -21.80 5.47 33.22
C GLU A 347 -22.03 4.38 34.27
N PRO A 348 -22.55 4.68 35.47
CA PRO A 348 -22.78 3.67 36.51
C PRO A 348 -23.58 2.45 36.03
N GLN A 349 -24.49 2.64 35.07
CA GLN A 349 -25.34 1.58 34.52
C GLN A 349 -24.64 0.71 33.46
N THR A 350 -23.47 1.12 32.95
CA THR A 350 -22.76 0.41 31.88
C THR A 350 -21.48 -0.29 32.35
N VAL A 351 -21.04 -0.09 33.59
CA VAL A 351 -19.82 -0.72 34.15
C VAL A 351 -19.93 -2.25 34.14
N SER A 352 -21.12 -2.79 34.42
CA SER A 352 -21.34 -4.23 34.51
C SER A 352 -21.68 -4.89 33.17
N LEU A 353 -21.79 -4.13 32.07
CA LEU A 353 -22.15 -4.70 30.79
C LEU A 353 -20.99 -5.53 30.22
N PRO A 354 -21.27 -6.67 29.57
CA PRO A 354 -20.23 -7.40 28.86
C PRO A 354 -19.65 -6.53 27.75
N GLN A 355 -18.34 -6.30 27.80
CA GLN A 355 -17.59 -5.63 26.76
C GLN A 355 -17.20 -6.64 25.68
N VAL A 356 -17.44 -6.30 24.42
CA VAL A 356 -17.20 -7.21 23.29
C VAL A 356 -16.41 -6.55 22.17
N LEU A 357 -15.49 -7.30 21.58
CA LEU A 357 -14.81 -7.01 20.33
C LEU A 357 -15.22 -8.10 19.33
N LEU A 358 -15.87 -7.69 18.25
CA LEU A 358 -16.33 -8.63 17.22
C LEU A 358 -15.20 -8.84 16.22
N ASP A 359 -14.97 -10.08 15.77
CA ASP A 359 -13.95 -10.40 14.77
C ASP A 359 -14.57 -11.36 13.73
N THR A 360 -14.75 -10.90 12.50
CA THR A 360 -15.66 -11.53 11.53
C THR A 360 -15.12 -11.48 10.11
N ASP A 361 -15.38 -12.54 9.35
CA ASP A 361 -15.24 -12.62 7.91
C ASP A 361 -16.55 -12.24 7.20
N GLN A 362 -17.03 -11.05 7.54
CA GLN A 362 -18.38 -10.50 7.34
C GLN A 362 -19.17 -10.82 6.06
N LYS A 363 -18.51 -11.08 4.93
CA LYS A 363 -19.13 -11.35 3.62
C LYS A 363 -18.90 -12.78 3.13
N ASN A 364 -18.46 -13.68 4.02
CA ASN A 364 -18.25 -15.08 3.71
C ASN A 364 -19.58 -15.85 3.68
N GLU A 365 -20.42 -15.69 4.71
CA GLU A 365 -21.78 -16.26 4.77
C GLU A 365 -22.86 -15.21 5.06
N GLN A 366 -24.10 -15.65 5.28
CA GLN A 366 -25.26 -14.79 5.56
C GLN A 366 -25.44 -14.50 7.06
N ASP A 367 -24.82 -15.30 7.92
CA ASP A 367 -24.98 -15.24 9.36
C ASP A 367 -24.05 -14.25 10.05
N ASP A 368 -22.96 -13.86 9.39
CA ASP A 368 -22.09 -12.79 9.86
C ASP A 368 -22.86 -11.47 9.97
N GLN A 369 -23.73 -11.17 9.00
CA GLN A 369 -24.53 -9.94 8.99
C GLN A 369 -25.59 -9.97 10.09
N HIS A 370 -26.12 -11.17 10.41
CA HIS A 370 -27.01 -11.35 11.55
C HIS A 370 -26.27 -11.18 12.87
N TYR A 371 -25.06 -11.70 12.97
CA TYR A 371 -24.19 -11.58 14.14
C TYR A 371 -23.85 -10.11 14.46
N LEU A 372 -23.41 -9.35 13.46
CA LEU A 372 -23.11 -7.93 13.64
C LEU A 372 -24.38 -7.14 14.01
N ALA A 373 -25.49 -7.37 13.31
CA ALA A 373 -26.77 -6.72 13.63
C ALA A 373 -27.23 -7.03 15.05
N TYR A 374 -27.15 -8.30 15.47
CA TYR A 374 -27.51 -8.74 16.81
C TYR A 374 -26.68 -8.07 17.89
N ALA A 375 -25.36 -8.04 17.72
CA ALA A 375 -24.47 -7.36 18.67
C ALA A 375 -24.83 -5.88 18.82
N LEU A 376 -25.03 -5.16 17.72
CA LEU A 376 -25.28 -3.72 17.72
C LEU A 376 -26.62 -3.34 18.36
N PHE A 377 -27.66 -4.15 18.18
CA PHE A 377 -28.99 -3.91 18.78
C PHE A 377 -29.16 -4.52 20.18
N SER A 378 -28.29 -5.44 20.61
CA SER A 378 -28.28 -5.96 21.99
C SER A 378 -27.83 -4.88 23.01
N GLU A 379 -27.90 -5.14 24.32
CA GLU A 379 -27.30 -4.21 25.30
C GLU A 379 -25.79 -4.41 25.52
N LEU A 380 -25.12 -5.29 24.76
CA LEU A 380 -23.67 -5.50 24.86
C LEU A 380 -22.88 -4.22 24.59
N ASP A 381 -21.71 -4.09 25.19
CA ASP A 381 -20.83 -2.94 25.00
C ASP A 381 -19.82 -3.24 23.88
N VAL A 382 -20.23 -2.95 22.64
CA VAL A 382 -19.43 -3.25 21.43
C VAL A 382 -18.32 -2.21 21.29
N LEU A 383 -17.08 -2.63 21.58
CA LEU A 383 -15.90 -1.76 21.53
C LEU A 383 -15.40 -1.51 20.11
N GLY A 384 -15.59 -2.50 19.24
CA GLY A 384 -15.15 -2.46 17.85
C GLY A 384 -15.52 -3.71 17.07
N VAL A 385 -15.31 -3.63 15.76
CA VAL A 385 -15.49 -4.72 14.81
C VAL A 385 -14.23 -4.85 13.98
N ASN A 386 -13.65 -6.04 13.96
CA ASN A 386 -12.49 -6.39 13.19
C ASN A 386 -12.89 -7.21 11.98
N SER A 387 -12.38 -6.86 10.80
CA SER A 387 -12.41 -7.76 9.64
C SER A 387 -11.31 -8.82 9.76
N VAL A 388 -11.52 -9.97 9.14
CA VAL A 388 -10.51 -10.99 8.87
C VAL A 388 -10.97 -11.80 7.67
N HIS A 389 -10.05 -12.32 6.85
CA HIS A 389 -10.23 -13.53 6.02
C HIS A 389 -9.02 -13.68 5.10
N HIS A 390 -8.57 -14.92 4.85
CA HIS A 390 -7.38 -15.13 4.05
C HIS A 390 -7.67 -15.48 2.59
N GLY A 391 -6.82 -14.95 1.70
CA GLY A 391 -6.84 -15.28 0.28
C GLY A 391 -7.90 -14.56 -0.55
N GLY A 392 -7.60 -14.37 -1.84
CA GLY A 392 -8.55 -13.85 -2.83
C GLY A 392 -8.97 -12.38 -2.65
N GLY A 393 -8.32 -11.61 -1.77
CA GLY A 393 -8.70 -10.23 -1.46
C GLY A 393 -9.98 -10.11 -0.63
N GLN A 394 -10.36 -11.18 0.08
CA GLN A 394 -11.62 -11.25 0.84
C GLN A 394 -11.67 -10.29 2.03
N GLU A 395 -10.53 -9.98 2.68
CA GLU A 395 -10.50 -9.06 3.81
C GLU A 395 -11.10 -7.69 3.46
N GLU A 396 -10.76 -7.14 2.28
CA GLU A 396 -11.30 -5.87 1.81
C GLU A 396 -12.83 -5.93 1.66
N LEU A 397 -13.34 -7.03 1.08
CA LEU A 397 -14.78 -7.22 0.89
C LEU A 397 -15.51 -7.35 2.24
N ASN A 398 -14.90 -8.01 3.21
CA ASN A 398 -15.44 -8.14 4.56
C ASN A 398 -15.45 -6.78 5.27
N TYR A 399 -14.37 -6.01 5.17
CA TYR A 399 -14.30 -4.67 5.73
C TYR A 399 -15.38 -3.75 5.16
N GLU A 400 -15.58 -3.76 3.84
CA GLU A 400 -16.65 -3.01 3.17
C GLU A 400 -18.05 -3.47 3.62
N GLU A 401 -18.24 -4.77 3.82
CA GLU A 401 -19.52 -5.32 4.28
C GLU A 401 -19.83 -4.92 5.72
N ILE A 402 -18.84 -4.86 6.61
CA ILE A 402 -19.02 -4.35 7.99
C ILE A 402 -19.58 -2.92 7.94
N LEU A 403 -18.99 -2.07 7.10
CA LEU A 403 -19.44 -0.68 6.93
C LEU A 403 -20.87 -0.61 6.38
N ASN A 404 -21.21 -1.47 5.41
CA ASN A 404 -22.55 -1.56 4.85
C ASN A 404 -23.60 -1.95 5.91
N VAL A 405 -23.34 -3.00 6.69
CA VAL A 405 -24.26 -3.46 7.75
C VAL A 405 -24.41 -2.41 8.85
N ILE A 406 -23.33 -1.71 9.23
CA ILE A 406 -23.40 -0.59 10.19
C ILE A 406 -24.29 0.55 9.64
N ASP A 407 -24.16 0.91 8.36
CA ASP A 407 -25.03 1.92 7.74
C ASP A 407 -26.51 1.49 7.76
N LEU A 408 -26.80 0.23 7.42
CA LEU A 408 -28.14 -0.34 7.50
C LEU A 408 -28.69 -0.31 8.93
N CYS A 409 -27.87 -0.64 9.93
CA CYS A 409 -28.24 -0.54 11.35
C CYS A 409 -28.58 0.91 11.73
N ARG A 410 -27.77 1.89 11.32
CA ARG A 410 -28.03 3.33 11.56
C ARG A 410 -29.33 3.79 10.93
N ARG A 411 -29.57 3.41 9.67
CA ARG A 411 -30.84 3.68 8.97
C ARG A 411 -32.04 2.97 9.58
N SER A 412 -31.79 1.96 10.40
CA SER A 412 -32.79 1.15 11.10
C SER A 412 -32.92 1.50 12.59
N GLY A 413 -32.31 2.61 13.03
CA GLY A 413 -32.51 3.17 14.37
C GLY A 413 -31.39 2.90 15.38
N LEU A 414 -30.22 2.41 14.96
CA LEU A 414 -29.06 2.29 15.85
C LEU A 414 -28.62 3.69 16.34
N PRO A 415 -28.53 3.91 17.67
CA PRO A 415 -28.08 5.19 18.23
C PRO A 415 -26.65 5.57 17.80
N SER A 416 -26.38 6.87 17.65
CA SER A 416 -25.07 7.35 17.16
C SER A 416 -23.91 7.03 18.10
N ASP A 417 -24.17 6.91 19.39
CA ASP A 417 -23.20 6.55 20.44
C ASP A 417 -22.95 5.03 20.55
N ARG A 418 -23.68 4.23 19.76
CA ARG A 418 -23.55 2.77 19.64
C ARG A 418 -22.85 2.34 18.35
N VAL A 419 -22.45 3.28 17.50
CA VAL A 419 -21.69 2.99 16.28
C VAL A 419 -20.26 2.58 16.68
N PRO A 420 -19.80 1.36 16.35
CA PRO A 420 -18.50 0.87 16.78
C PRO A 420 -17.37 1.45 15.93
N LEU A 421 -16.14 1.33 16.44
CA LEU A 421 -14.93 1.46 15.63
C LEU A 421 -14.79 0.24 14.71
N VAL A 422 -14.18 0.41 13.53
CA VAL A 422 -13.94 -0.69 12.59
C VAL A 422 -12.46 -0.75 12.25
N PHE A 423 -11.87 -1.94 12.30
CA PHE A 423 -10.44 -2.17 12.15
C PHE A 423 -10.15 -3.22 11.08
N ARG A 424 -9.16 -2.94 10.23
CA ARG A 424 -8.68 -3.88 9.22
C ARG A 424 -7.84 -4.98 9.84
N GLY A 425 -8.14 -6.23 9.50
CA GLY A 425 -7.42 -7.37 10.05
C GLY A 425 -6.60 -8.14 9.04
N ALA A 426 -6.30 -9.39 9.39
CA ALA A 426 -5.39 -10.23 8.63
C ALA A 426 -6.02 -10.74 7.33
N ASP A 427 -5.25 -10.64 6.24
CA ASP A 427 -5.55 -11.18 4.91
C ASP A 427 -4.71 -12.44 4.56
N GLU A 428 -3.87 -12.87 5.51
CA GLU A 428 -3.04 -14.06 5.46
C GLU A 428 -3.09 -14.83 6.79
N ARG A 429 -2.84 -16.14 6.74
CA ARG A 429 -2.80 -17.01 7.93
C ARG A 429 -1.44 -16.97 8.63
N LEU A 430 -1.40 -17.29 9.92
CA LEU A 430 -0.14 -17.43 10.65
C LEU A 430 0.77 -18.50 10.05
N ALA A 431 2.05 -18.18 9.96
CA ALA A 431 3.08 -19.14 9.59
C ALA A 431 3.38 -20.08 10.76
N VAL A 432 3.30 -21.39 10.51
CA VAL A 432 3.76 -22.39 11.48
C VAL A 432 5.29 -22.34 11.53
N PRO A 433 5.90 -22.06 12.69
CA PRO A 433 7.35 -21.98 12.80
C PRO A 433 7.97 -23.37 12.65
N ALA A 434 9.15 -23.46 12.04
CA ALA A 434 9.86 -24.74 11.83
C ALA A 434 10.11 -25.53 13.13
N SER A 435 10.15 -24.84 14.27
CA SER A 435 10.28 -25.46 15.59
C SER A 435 9.05 -26.22 16.08
N GLY A 436 7.88 -26.01 15.47
CA GLY A 436 6.59 -26.52 15.95
C GLY A 436 6.11 -25.92 17.29
N ARG A 437 6.82 -24.90 17.81
CA ARG A 437 6.50 -24.23 19.08
C ARG A 437 5.79 -22.91 18.83
N TRP A 438 4.63 -22.71 19.45
CA TRP A 438 3.81 -21.51 19.32
C TRP A 438 4.53 -20.25 19.81
N GLU A 439 5.46 -20.37 20.77
CA GLU A 439 6.23 -19.24 21.29
C GLU A 439 7.18 -18.62 20.26
N ASN A 440 7.49 -19.37 19.19
CA ASN A 440 8.34 -18.92 18.09
C ASN A 440 7.51 -18.42 16.89
N THR A 441 6.19 -18.29 17.03
CA THR A 441 5.32 -17.75 15.98
C THR A 441 5.48 -16.24 15.88
N GLU A 442 5.65 -15.73 14.66
CA GLU A 442 5.60 -14.29 14.38
C GLU A 442 4.12 -13.86 14.26
N PRO A 443 3.71 -12.77 14.95
CA PRO A 443 2.36 -12.22 14.80
C PRO A 443 2.20 -11.53 13.46
N ILE A 444 0.96 -11.50 12.96
CA ILE A 444 0.55 -10.63 11.86
C ILE A 444 -0.02 -9.34 12.46
N VAL A 445 0.72 -8.24 12.31
CA VAL A 445 0.41 -6.97 12.98
C VAL A 445 -0.49 -6.11 12.10
N THR A 446 -1.78 -6.10 12.40
CA THR A 446 -2.85 -5.38 11.68
C THR A 446 -3.51 -4.35 12.58
N ASP A 447 -4.44 -3.54 12.07
CA ASP A 447 -5.23 -2.64 12.92
C ASP A 447 -6.10 -3.45 13.90
N ALA A 448 -6.65 -4.59 13.47
CA ALA A 448 -7.46 -5.46 14.31
C ALA A 448 -6.68 -6.14 15.44
N SER A 449 -5.50 -6.71 15.16
CA SER A 449 -4.69 -7.34 16.21
C SER A 449 -4.14 -6.32 17.21
N ARG A 450 -3.83 -5.10 16.74
CA ARG A 450 -3.54 -3.93 17.57
C ARG A 450 -4.74 -3.51 18.43
N ALA A 451 -5.94 -3.41 17.84
CA ALA A 451 -7.16 -3.04 18.56
C ALA A 451 -7.51 -4.03 19.68
N ILE A 452 -7.36 -5.34 19.45
CA ILE A 452 -7.57 -6.36 20.50
C ILE A 452 -6.60 -6.15 21.68
N LEU A 453 -5.32 -5.94 21.39
CA LEU A 453 -4.31 -5.68 22.40
C LEU A 453 -4.57 -4.37 23.16
N ALA A 454 -4.94 -3.32 22.43
CA ALA A 454 -5.29 -2.02 22.98
C ALA A 454 -6.53 -2.09 23.88
N ALA A 455 -7.52 -2.89 23.51
CA ALA A 455 -8.69 -3.15 24.33
C ALA A 455 -8.31 -3.89 25.61
N ALA A 456 -7.48 -4.94 25.52
CA ALA A 456 -7.02 -5.66 26.70
C ALA A 456 -6.22 -4.77 27.67
N ARG A 457 -5.43 -3.82 27.16
CA ARG A 457 -4.75 -2.80 27.99
C ARG A 457 -5.75 -1.88 28.71
N GLY A 458 -6.86 -1.53 28.05
CA GLY A 458 -7.92 -0.69 28.62
C GLY A 458 -8.92 -1.44 29.50
N ALA A 459 -8.93 -2.77 29.45
CA ALA A 459 -9.81 -3.60 30.26
C ALA A 459 -9.42 -3.56 31.74
N ASP A 460 -10.41 -3.59 32.62
CA ASP A 460 -10.22 -3.90 34.04
C ASP A 460 -10.25 -5.42 34.22
N PRO A 461 -9.32 -6.06 34.97
CA PRO A 461 -9.39 -7.50 35.23
C PRO A 461 -10.68 -7.99 35.88
N ALA A 462 -11.44 -7.11 36.55
CA ALA A 462 -12.78 -7.45 37.07
C ALA A 462 -13.88 -7.39 36.00
N HIS A 463 -13.62 -6.72 34.87
CA HIS A 463 -14.53 -6.50 33.75
C HIS A 463 -13.83 -6.84 32.43
N PRO A 464 -13.52 -8.13 32.18
CA PRO A 464 -12.82 -8.55 30.97
C PRO A 464 -13.58 -8.21 29.70
N ILE A 465 -12.84 -8.12 28.61
CA ILE A 465 -13.38 -8.01 27.27
C ILE A 465 -13.50 -9.41 26.67
N TRP A 466 -14.65 -9.69 26.07
CA TRP A 466 -14.83 -10.83 25.20
C TRP A 466 -14.39 -10.48 23.78
N VAL A 467 -13.51 -11.28 23.20
CA VAL A 467 -13.20 -11.23 21.77
C VAL A 467 -13.90 -12.42 21.12
N LEU A 468 -14.70 -12.14 20.10
CA LEU A 468 -15.56 -13.13 19.46
C LEU A 468 -15.16 -13.30 17.99
N PRO A 469 -14.11 -14.10 17.71
CA PRO A 469 -13.86 -14.55 16.35
C PRO A 469 -14.99 -15.47 15.89
N VAL A 470 -15.66 -15.05 14.82
CA VAL A 470 -16.60 -15.89 14.04
C VAL A 470 -16.04 -16.23 12.65
N GLY A 471 -14.83 -15.77 12.37
CA GLY A 471 -13.96 -16.23 11.27
C GLY A 471 -12.67 -16.88 11.78
N PRO A 472 -11.57 -16.85 11.00
CA PRO A 472 -10.27 -17.37 11.43
C PRO A 472 -9.72 -16.60 12.65
N GLY A 473 -9.14 -17.30 13.64
CA GLY A 473 -8.65 -16.72 14.90
C GLY A 473 -7.36 -15.89 14.79
N THR A 474 -6.96 -15.47 13.59
CA THR A 474 -5.63 -14.94 13.27
C THR A 474 -5.33 -13.60 13.93
N ASN A 475 -6.31 -12.68 13.97
CA ASN A 475 -6.18 -11.40 14.67
C ASN A 475 -5.97 -11.61 16.17
N VAL A 476 -6.77 -12.49 16.78
CA VAL A 476 -6.72 -12.81 18.22
C VAL A 476 -5.38 -13.47 18.57
N ALA A 477 -4.97 -14.51 17.84
CA ALA A 477 -3.69 -15.17 18.03
C ALA A 477 -2.51 -14.20 17.89
N SER A 478 -2.56 -13.29 16.91
CA SER A 478 -1.54 -12.25 16.73
C SER A 478 -1.49 -11.28 17.91
N ALA A 479 -2.62 -10.85 18.44
CA ALA A 479 -2.69 -9.99 19.63
C ALA A 479 -2.09 -10.67 20.88
N LEU A 480 -2.33 -11.97 21.07
CA LEU A 480 -1.74 -12.76 22.15
C LEU A 480 -0.20 -12.86 22.03
N LEU A 481 0.29 -13.08 20.81
CA LEU A 481 1.73 -13.11 20.52
C LEU A 481 2.39 -11.74 20.74
N MET A 482 1.70 -10.66 20.37
CA MET A 482 2.16 -9.28 20.63
C MET A 482 2.21 -8.99 22.13
N ALA A 483 1.16 -9.30 22.88
CA ALA A 483 1.13 -9.14 24.34
C ALA A 483 2.29 -9.88 25.02
N ARG A 484 2.57 -11.12 24.58
CA ARG A 484 3.70 -11.91 25.08
C ARG A 484 5.04 -11.22 24.84
N ARG A 485 5.27 -10.63 23.67
CA ARG A 485 6.51 -9.90 23.35
C ARG A 485 6.72 -8.68 24.24
N GLU A 486 5.63 -8.01 24.58
CA GLU A 486 5.63 -6.82 25.44
C GLU A 486 5.63 -7.18 26.94
N GLY A 487 5.44 -8.45 27.30
CA GLY A 487 5.28 -8.88 28.68
C GLY A 487 3.97 -8.42 29.32
N LEU A 488 2.94 -8.10 28.51
CA LEU A 488 1.63 -7.72 29.01
C LEU A 488 0.85 -8.96 29.48
N ASP A 489 0.50 -8.97 30.76
CA ASP A 489 -0.39 -9.98 31.31
C ASP A 489 -1.84 -9.72 30.89
N LEU A 490 -2.44 -10.70 30.20
CA LEU A 490 -3.81 -10.66 29.70
C LEU A 490 -4.78 -11.45 30.60
N GLU A 491 -4.30 -12.14 31.64
CA GLU A 491 -5.15 -12.95 32.52
C GLU A 491 -6.21 -12.06 33.20
N GLY A 492 -7.48 -12.48 33.09
CA GLY A 492 -8.62 -11.73 33.61
C GLY A 492 -9.01 -10.48 32.80
N ARG A 493 -8.23 -10.08 31.79
CA ARG A 493 -8.54 -8.91 30.93
C ARG A 493 -9.23 -9.29 29.64
N LEU A 494 -8.97 -10.50 29.15
CA LEU A 494 -9.46 -10.98 27.87
C LEU A 494 -10.06 -12.39 28.02
N ARG A 495 -11.18 -12.62 27.35
CA ARG A 495 -11.82 -13.92 27.15
C ARG A 495 -12.11 -14.11 25.67
N ILE A 496 -12.09 -15.34 25.20
CA ILE A 496 -12.29 -15.65 23.78
C ILE A 496 -13.50 -16.58 23.64
N MET A 497 -14.42 -16.26 22.74
CA MET A 497 -15.50 -17.14 22.28
C MET A 497 -15.35 -17.35 20.78
N TRP A 498 -14.80 -18.50 20.37
CA TRP A 498 -14.49 -18.78 18.97
C TRP A 498 -15.51 -19.74 18.35
N LEU A 499 -16.08 -19.37 17.22
CA LEU A 499 -16.83 -20.30 16.37
C LEU A 499 -15.86 -21.14 15.56
N ALA A 500 -15.65 -22.39 15.99
CA ALA A 500 -14.70 -23.30 15.36
C ALA A 500 -14.88 -24.76 15.81
N GLY A 501 -14.27 -25.68 15.07
CA GLY A 501 -14.14 -27.08 15.48
C GLY A 501 -15.36 -27.95 15.24
N ASN A 502 -15.20 -29.25 15.53
CA ASN A 502 -16.21 -30.29 15.28
C ASN A 502 -16.44 -31.20 16.49
N ASP A 503 -16.53 -32.52 16.34
CA ASP A 503 -16.68 -33.48 17.44
C ASP A 503 -15.33 -33.92 18.06
N THR A 504 -14.25 -33.79 17.29
CA THR A 504 -12.97 -34.47 17.57
C THR A 504 -11.76 -33.54 17.65
N GLY A 505 -11.87 -32.31 17.15
CA GLY A 505 -10.76 -31.37 17.15
C GLY A 505 -11.13 -29.96 16.77
N ALA A 506 -10.15 -29.08 16.89
CA ALA A 506 -10.28 -27.67 16.54
C ALA A 506 -10.44 -27.48 15.02
N ILE A 507 -9.95 -28.40 14.19
CA ILE A 507 -10.05 -28.34 12.72
C ILE A 507 -11.14 -29.26 12.17
N GLY A 508 -11.45 -29.13 10.88
CA GLY A 508 -12.55 -29.85 10.21
C GLY A 508 -13.85 -29.05 10.16
N GLU A 509 -13.72 -27.74 10.27
CA GLU A 509 -14.72 -26.67 10.16
C GLU A 509 -14.04 -25.53 9.36
N PHE A 510 -14.80 -24.70 8.64
CA PHE A 510 -14.27 -23.71 7.70
C PHE A 510 -13.32 -22.69 8.35
N ASN A 511 -13.73 -22.03 9.42
CA ASN A 511 -12.96 -20.98 10.10
C ASN A 511 -11.63 -21.49 10.62
N ALA A 512 -11.67 -22.61 11.33
CA ALA A 512 -10.46 -23.23 11.85
C ALA A 512 -9.57 -23.82 10.75
N ASN A 513 -10.13 -24.31 9.64
CA ASN A 513 -9.33 -24.80 8.52
C ASN A 513 -8.61 -23.67 7.76
N ASN A 514 -9.13 -22.45 7.83
CA ASN A 514 -8.53 -21.29 7.21
C ASN A 514 -7.22 -20.88 7.93
N ASP A 515 -7.20 -20.96 9.27
CA ASP A 515 -5.96 -20.86 10.07
C ASP A 515 -5.97 -21.77 11.32
N PRO A 516 -5.61 -23.06 11.18
CA PRO A 516 -5.56 -24.00 12.29
C PRO A 516 -4.57 -23.61 13.38
N TRP A 517 -3.48 -22.96 12.97
CA TRP A 517 -2.39 -22.61 13.86
C TRP A 517 -2.81 -21.51 14.83
N SER A 518 -3.63 -20.56 14.38
CA SER A 518 -4.22 -19.53 15.25
C SER A 518 -5.03 -20.14 16.40
N GLY A 519 -5.83 -21.18 16.12
CA GLY A 519 -6.59 -21.91 17.14
C GLY A 519 -5.69 -22.57 18.17
N TYR A 520 -4.59 -23.18 17.72
CA TYR A 520 -3.59 -23.76 18.61
C TYR A 520 -2.89 -22.70 19.46
N VAL A 521 -2.46 -21.58 18.88
CA VAL A 521 -1.86 -20.45 19.61
C VAL A 521 -2.81 -19.93 20.70
N MET A 522 -4.09 -19.72 20.38
CA MET A 522 -5.09 -19.29 21.36
C MET A 522 -5.21 -20.29 22.51
N ALA A 523 -5.30 -21.60 22.21
CA ALA A 523 -5.40 -22.64 23.22
C ALA A 523 -4.15 -22.75 24.12
N GLN A 524 -2.96 -22.48 23.59
CA GLN A 524 -1.70 -22.52 24.35
C GLN A 524 -1.41 -21.23 25.13
N SER A 525 -2.10 -20.14 24.83
CA SER A 525 -1.83 -18.82 25.42
C SER A 525 -2.08 -18.73 26.94
N GLY A 526 -2.87 -19.66 27.49
CA GLY A 526 -3.31 -19.63 28.88
C GLY A 526 -4.48 -18.66 29.15
N ILE A 527 -5.00 -18.02 28.11
CA ILE A 527 -6.19 -17.17 28.18
C ILE A 527 -7.45 -18.02 28.11
N GLU A 528 -8.51 -17.54 28.76
CA GLU A 528 -9.79 -18.21 28.82
C GLU A 528 -10.41 -18.34 27.41
N LEU A 529 -10.34 -19.55 26.85
CA LEU A 529 -10.86 -19.88 25.52
C LEU A 529 -12.11 -20.76 25.62
N TRP A 530 -13.18 -20.29 25.00
CA TRP A 530 -14.41 -21.02 24.73
C TRP A 530 -14.52 -21.27 23.24
N ILE A 531 -14.94 -22.47 22.87
CA ILE A 531 -15.19 -22.86 21.47
C ILE A 531 -16.64 -23.29 21.35
N MET A 532 -17.32 -22.73 20.34
CA MET A 532 -18.63 -23.11 19.87
C MET A 532 -18.46 -23.94 18.58
N PRO A 533 -18.62 -25.27 18.62
CA PRO A 533 -18.52 -26.11 17.43
C PRO A 533 -19.62 -25.83 16.41
N ALA A 534 -19.29 -25.85 15.12
CA ALA A 534 -20.25 -25.53 14.05
C ALA A 534 -21.47 -26.46 14.02
N HIS A 535 -21.31 -27.74 14.39
CA HIS A 535 -22.44 -28.68 14.46
C HIS A 535 -23.38 -28.41 15.66
N VAL A 536 -22.93 -27.62 16.64
CA VAL A 536 -23.74 -27.17 17.79
C VAL A 536 -24.45 -25.87 17.42
N SER A 537 -23.70 -24.84 17.02
CA SER A 537 -24.27 -23.55 16.61
C SER A 537 -25.16 -23.66 15.38
N GLY A 538 -24.87 -24.58 14.46
CA GLY A 538 -25.67 -24.82 13.26
C GLY A 538 -27.09 -25.30 13.51
N ARG A 539 -27.44 -25.64 14.76
CA ARG A 539 -28.81 -25.96 15.18
C ARG A 539 -29.71 -24.73 15.25
N LEU A 540 -29.14 -23.52 15.39
CA LEU A 540 -29.88 -22.28 15.23
C LEU A 540 -30.13 -22.07 13.74
N MET A 541 -31.38 -22.24 13.31
CA MET A 541 -31.75 -22.17 11.89
C MET A 541 -32.88 -21.18 11.65
N ILE A 542 -32.94 -20.63 10.44
CA ILE A 542 -34.03 -19.79 9.93
C ILE A 542 -34.52 -20.35 8.59
N ASP A 543 -35.84 -20.43 8.41
CA ASP A 543 -36.46 -20.69 7.10
C ASP A 543 -37.33 -19.49 6.70
N VAL A 544 -36.77 -18.60 5.88
CA VAL A 544 -37.45 -17.36 5.46
C VAL A 544 -38.77 -17.61 4.72
N THR A 545 -38.99 -18.80 4.16
CA THR A 545 -40.28 -19.13 3.51
C THR A 545 -41.44 -19.24 4.52
N ARG A 546 -41.12 -19.40 5.81
CA ARG A 546 -42.08 -19.53 6.92
C ARG A 546 -41.89 -18.46 7.97
N GLU A 547 -40.67 -17.95 8.11
CA GLU A 547 -40.22 -17.16 9.25
C GLU A 547 -39.78 -15.74 8.88
N ALA A 548 -40.03 -15.28 7.64
CA ALA A 548 -39.75 -13.89 7.23
C ALA A 548 -40.34 -12.84 8.21
N HIS A 549 -41.49 -13.16 8.82
CA HIS A 549 -42.13 -12.33 9.84
C HIS A 549 -41.31 -12.07 11.12
N LEU A 550 -40.17 -12.77 11.29
CA LEU A 550 -39.22 -12.52 12.38
C LEU A 550 -38.32 -11.32 12.10
N TYR A 551 -38.10 -10.94 10.84
CA TYR A 551 -37.34 -9.74 10.49
C TYR A 551 -38.15 -8.47 10.76
N PRO A 552 -37.50 -7.38 11.21
CA PRO A 552 -38.15 -6.10 11.38
C PRO A 552 -38.47 -5.44 10.03
N ASP A 553 -39.57 -4.70 9.96
CA ASP A 553 -39.95 -3.89 8.79
C ASP A 553 -39.11 -2.60 8.74
N ASN A 554 -37.84 -2.74 8.34
CA ASN A 554 -36.88 -1.66 8.20
C ASN A 554 -35.75 -2.05 7.23
N PRO A 555 -34.88 -1.11 6.78
CA PRO A 555 -33.86 -1.39 5.78
C PRO A 555 -32.89 -2.52 6.15
N LEU A 556 -32.56 -2.70 7.44
CA LEU A 556 -31.71 -3.79 7.89
C LEU A 556 -32.45 -5.14 7.80
N GLY A 557 -33.69 -5.19 8.26
CA GLY A 557 -34.51 -6.41 8.19
C GLY A 557 -34.74 -6.85 6.75
N ASP A 558 -35.06 -5.91 5.85
CA ASP A 558 -35.20 -6.17 4.41
C ASP A 558 -33.92 -6.79 3.83
N TYR A 559 -32.76 -6.23 4.17
CA TYR A 559 -31.46 -6.73 3.72
C TYR A 559 -31.16 -8.14 4.26
N LEU A 560 -31.33 -8.35 5.57
CA LEU A 560 -31.08 -9.64 6.21
C LEU A 560 -32.01 -10.73 5.67
N GLU A 561 -33.29 -10.41 5.42
CA GLU A 561 -34.21 -11.33 4.77
C GLU A 561 -33.77 -11.67 3.33
N GLU A 562 -33.34 -10.66 2.56
CA GLU A 562 -32.97 -10.81 1.15
C GLU A 562 -31.75 -11.71 0.94
N ILE A 563 -30.72 -11.57 1.78
CA ILE A 563 -29.49 -12.35 1.63
C ILE A 563 -29.68 -13.83 2.00
N VAL A 564 -30.66 -14.15 2.86
CA VAL A 564 -30.90 -15.52 3.32
C VAL A 564 -31.60 -16.32 2.22
N PRO A 565 -31.06 -17.50 1.85
CA PRO A 565 -31.65 -18.28 0.77
C PRO A 565 -33.02 -18.84 1.18
N ARG A 566 -33.90 -19.11 0.20
CA ARG A 566 -35.28 -19.58 0.41
C ARG A 566 -35.39 -21.07 0.79
N HIS A 567 -34.66 -21.47 1.82
CA HIS A 567 -34.71 -22.77 2.50
C HIS A 567 -34.14 -22.61 3.93
N SER A 568 -34.17 -23.67 4.73
CA SER A 568 -33.57 -23.66 6.07
C SER A 568 -32.06 -23.37 5.98
N LYS A 569 -31.61 -22.27 6.59
CA LYS A 569 -30.20 -21.86 6.71
C LYS A 569 -29.82 -21.79 8.18
N SER A 570 -28.68 -22.37 8.52
CA SER A 570 -28.06 -22.23 9.83
C SER A 570 -27.47 -20.83 10.00
N LEU A 571 -27.67 -20.24 11.18
CA LEU A 571 -27.02 -19.00 11.60
C LEU A 571 -26.05 -19.32 12.75
N PHE A 572 -24.82 -19.66 12.40
CA PHE A 572 -23.81 -20.17 13.33
C PHE A 572 -23.34 -19.05 14.27
N ASP A 573 -23.00 -17.90 13.71
CA ASP A 573 -22.28 -16.82 14.39
C ASP A 573 -23.05 -16.18 15.56
N PRO A 574 -24.36 -15.91 15.46
CA PRO A 574 -25.13 -15.32 16.57
C PRO A 574 -25.10 -16.16 17.86
N CYS A 575 -24.87 -17.47 17.77
CA CYS A 575 -24.78 -18.35 18.94
C CYS A 575 -23.65 -17.94 19.90
N CYS A 576 -22.53 -17.41 19.38
CA CYS A 576 -21.40 -16.97 20.20
C CYS A 576 -21.78 -15.77 21.09
N LEU A 577 -22.51 -14.79 20.53
CA LEU A 577 -23.03 -13.65 21.29
C LEU A 577 -24.09 -14.07 22.30
N ALA A 578 -25.02 -14.93 21.88
CA ALA A 578 -26.08 -15.43 22.75
C ALA A 578 -25.51 -16.21 23.94
N ALA A 579 -24.41 -16.96 23.74
CA ALA A 579 -23.69 -17.61 24.81
C ALA A 579 -23.09 -16.61 25.81
N VAL A 580 -22.47 -15.51 25.34
CA VAL A 580 -21.95 -14.43 26.22
C VAL A 580 -23.08 -13.78 27.02
N ILE A 581 -24.21 -13.50 26.38
CA ILE A 581 -25.42 -12.97 27.04
C ILE A 581 -25.95 -13.94 28.09
N ALA A 582 -26.04 -15.23 27.76
CA ALA A 582 -26.52 -16.26 28.68
C ALA A 582 -25.61 -16.38 29.92
N MET A 583 -24.30 -16.43 29.71
CA MET A 583 -23.31 -16.52 30.78
C MET A 583 -23.36 -15.30 31.71
N HIS A 584 -23.52 -14.09 31.14
CA HIS A 584 -23.67 -12.86 31.92
C HIS A 584 -24.92 -12.89 32.81
N LEU A 585 -26.03 -13.39 32.28
CA LEU A 585 -27.32 -13.43 32.98
C LEU A 585 -27.53 -14.67 33.84
N GLY A 586 -26.62 -15.64 33.79
CA GLY A 586 -26.80 -16.95 34.42
C GLY A 586 -27.99 -17.74 33.84
N ARG A 587 -28.26 -17.61 32.54
CA ARG A 587 -29.31 -18.38 31.84
C ARG A 587 -28.77 -19.73 31.38
N GLU A 588 -29.61 -20.75 31.45
CA GLU A 588 -29.33 -22.10 30.93
C GLU A 588 -29.51 -22.17 29.41
N TRP A 589 -28.78 -21.34 28.65
CA TRP A 589 -28.72 -21.47 27.18
C TRP A 589 -27.48 -22.22 26.71
N VAL A 590 -26.43 -22.26 27.54
CA VAL A 590 -25.25 -23.11 27.34
C VAL A 590 -25.41 -24.28 28.29
N LEU A 591 -25.68 -25.47 27.76
CA LEU A 591 -26.22 -26.60 28.51
C LEU A 591 -25.15 -27.63 28.90
N GLU A 592 -24.24 -27.94 27.99
CA GLU A 592 -23.15 -28.90 28.23
C GLU A 592 -21.81 -28.28 27.81
N VAL A 593 -20.82 -28.35 28.71
CA VAL A 593 -19.46 -27.83 28.49
C VAL A 593 -18.43 -28.81 29.03
N THR A 594 -17.36 -29.06 28.27
CA THR A 594 -16.21 -29.85 28.77
C THR A 594 -14.89 -29.13 28.56
N GLY A 595 -13.93 -29.40 29.45
CA GLY A 595 -12.56 -28.94 29.34
C GLY A 595 -11.74 -29.87 28.45
N VAL A 596 -10.97 -29.29 27.53
CA VAL A 596 -10.08 -30.04 26.64
C VAL A 596 -8.70 -29.37 26.48
N ALA A 597 -7.69 -30.19 26.23
CA ALA A 597 -6.40 -29.76 25.71
C ALA A 597 -6.39 -29.91 24.19
N VAL A 598 -5.99 -28.86 23.47
CA VAL A 598 -5.89 -28.85 22.00
C VAL A 598 -4.48 -29.30 21.60
N GLY A 599 -4.39 -30.37 20.80
CA GLY A 599 -3.14 -30.90 20.26
C GLY A 599 -2.51 -29.99 19.19
N GLY A 600 -1.20 -30.13 18.97
CA GLY A 600 -0.49 -29.42 17.91
C GLY A 600 -0.71 -30.02 16.52
N GLN A 601 0.08 -29.56 15.56
CA GLN A 601 0.03 -30.03 14.17
C GLN A 601 0.30 -31.55 14.06
N GLU A 602 1.17 -32.09 14.91
CA GLU A 602 1.50 -33.52 15.01
C GLU A 602 0.32 -34.38 15.48
N ALA A 603 -0.58 -33.80 16.27
CA ALA A 603 -1.82 -34.42 16.72
C ALA A 603 -3.01 -34.03 15.83
N ASN A 604 -2.75 -33.39 14.69
CA ASN A 604 -3.77 -32.91 13.76
C ASN A 604 -4.85 -32.04 14.45
N TYR A 605 -4.43 -31.23 15.44
CA TYR A 605 -5.30 -30.35 16.23
C TYR A 605 -6.49 -31.02 16.91
N GLN A 606 -6.37 -32.33 17.20
CA GLN A 606 -7.38 -33.05 17.96
C GLN A 606 -7.39 -32.62 19.42
N TRP A 607 -8.57 -32.59 20.01
CA TRP A 607 -8.71 -32.31 21.43
C TRP A 607 -8.72 -33.59 22.27
N THR A 608 -8.23 -33.47 23.50
CA THR A 608 -8.27 -34.55 24.50
C THR A 608 -8.90 -34.01 25.78
N PRO A 609 -9.70 -34.81 26.51
CA PRO A 609 -10.30 -34.36 27.77
C PRO A 609 -9.24 -33.86 28.75
N SER A 610 -9.49 -32.70 29.36
CA SER A 610 -8.60 -32.08 30.33
C SER A 610 -9.39 -31.53 31.51
N ALA A 611 -8.89 -31.78 32.71
CA ALA A 611 -9.41 -31.23 33.95
C ALA A 611 -8.66 -29.95 34.39
N ASP A 612 -7.73 -29.45 33.56
CA ASP A 612 -7.03 -28.19 33.84
C ASP A 612 -8.04 -27.03 33.90
N PRO A 613 -8.06 -26.20 34.96
CA PRO A 613 -8.93 -25.02 35.03
C PRO A 613 -8.72 -24.01 33.89
N LYS A 614 -7.53 -24.01 33.27
CA LYS A 614 -7.17 -23.21 32.09
C LYS A 614 -7.37 -23.98 30.77
N ALA A 615 -7.96 -25.18 30.81
CA ALA A 615 -8.31 -25.91 29.60
C ALA A 615 -9.29 -25.12 28.72
N THR A 616 -9.21 -25.35 27.42
CA THR A 616 -10.19 -24.84 26.46
C THR A 616 -11.56 -25.44 26.76
N ARG A 617 -12.60 -24.62 26.78
CA ARG A 617 -13.98 -25.05 27.06
C ARG A 617 -14.72 -25.25 25.74
N ILE A 618 -15.21 -26.46 25.50
CA ILE A 618 -16.04 -26.77 24.33
C ILE A 618 -17.50 -26.82 24.75
N ILE A 619 -18.37 -26.10 24.03
CA ILE A 619 -19.82 -26.13 24.21
C ILE A 619 -20.40 -27.26 23.35
N TRP A 620 -21.09 -28.22 23.95
CA TRP A 620 -21.65 -29.39 23.25
C TRP A 620 -23.17 -29.31 23.03
N GLU A 621 -23.84 -28.54 23.87
CA GLU A 621 -25.28 -28.40 23.84
C GLU A 621 -25.69 -26.96 24.16
N ILE A 622 -26.65 -26.44 23.40
CA ILE A 622 -27.21 -25.09 23.52
C ILE A 622 -28.75 -25.16 23.48
N ASP A 623 -29.42 -24.17 24.06
CA ASP A 623 -30.84 -23.91 23.83
C ASP A 623 -31.01 -23.01 22.59
N GLN A 624 -30.98 -23.63 21.41
CA GLN A 624 -31.04 -22.91 20.14
C GLN A 624 -32.35 -22.12 19.95
N GLU A 625 -33.45 -22.57 20.56
CA GLU A 625 -34.74 -21.88 20.45
C GLU A 625 -34.73 -20.59 21.28
N ALA A 626 -34.23 -20.63 22.51
CA ALA A 626 -34.09 -19.44 23.34
C ALA A 626 -33.13 -18.42 22.71
N MET A 627 -32.00 -18.89 22.16
CA MET A 627 -31.05 -18.04 21.46
C MET A 627 -31.68 -17.40 20.21
N LYS A 628 -32.46 -18.15 19.41
CA LYS A 628 -33.18 -17.63 18.25
C LYS A 628 -34.22 -16.58 18.64
N ILE A 629 -34.99 -16.84 19.70
CA ILE A 629 -35.97 -15.87 20.21
C ILE A 629 -35.26 -14.57 20.60
N ASP A 630 -34.15 -14.64 21.33
CA ASP A 630 -33.41 -13.46 21.75
C ASP A 630 -32.85 -12.66 20.58
N LEU A 631 -32.27 -13.34 19.59
CA LEU A 631 -31.79 -12.75 18.35
C LEU A 631 -32.88 -11.93 17.65
N PHE A 632 -34.00 -12.57 17.31
CA PHE A 632 -35.05 -11.90 16.53
C PHE A 632 -35.90 -10.93 17.35
N ASP A 633 -35.98 -11.08 18.67
CA ASP A 633 -36.57 -10.06 19.54
C ASP A 633 -35.68 -8.82 19.61
N THR A 634 -34.36 -9.00 19.71
CA THR A 634 -33.38 -7.92 19.66
C THR A 634 -33.48 -7.13 18.34
N LEU A 635 -33.47 -7.81 17.20
CA LEU A 635 -33.61 -7.15 15.89
C LEU A 635 -34.94 -6.40 15.73
N ARG A 636 -36.01 -6.85 16.41
CA ARG A 636 -37.32 -6.16 16.46
C ARG A 636 -37.42 -5.09 17.55
N GLY A 637 -36.30 -4.66 18.12
CA GLY A 637 -36.26 -3.58 19.12
C GLY A 637 -36.71 -4.01 20.52
N ARG A 638 -36.63 -5.31 20.84
CA ARG A 638 -36.93 -5.88 22.16
C ARG A 638 -35.72 -6.65 22.71
N PRO A 639 -34.55 -6.00 22.86
CA PRO A 639 -33.35 -6.68 23.34
C PRO A 639 -33.55 -7.20 24.76
N THR A 640 -32.91 -8.33 25.08
CA THR A 640 -32.75 -8.76 26.47
C THR A 640 -31.98 -7.69 27.25
N LYS A 641 -32.52 -7.32 28.41
CA LYS A 641 -31.87 -6.38 29.33
C LYS A 641 -30.68 -7.04 30.01
N LEU A 642 -29.51 -6.44 29.86
CA LEU A 642 -28.25 -6.86 30.50
C LEU A 642 -27.88 -5.97 31.69
N ARG A 643 -28.47 -4.77 31.76
CA ARG A 643 -28.31 -3.86 32.90
C ARG A 643 -29.03 -4.41 34.15
N PRO A 644 -28.47 -4.19 35.35
CA PRO A 644 -29.09 -4.57 36.63
C PRO A 644 -30.47 -3.94 36.89
#